data_AF-A0A969UU54-F1
#
_entry.id   AF-A0A969UU54-F1
#
_cell.length_a   1.000
_cell.length_b   1.000
_cell.length_c   1.000
_cell.angle_alpha   90.00
_cell.angle_beta   90.00
_cell.angle_gamma   90.00
#
_symmetry.space_group_name_H-M   'P 1'
#
loop_
_entity.id
_entity.type
_entity.pdbx_description
1 polymer ?
#
loop_
_entity_poly.entity_id
_entity_poly.type
_entity_poly.pdbx_seq_one_letter_code
_entity_poly.pdbx_strand_id
1 'polypeptide(L)'
;MPSLYLKPNAIAEPLFNQWYAWSYLIPPASAALYVANSHLKILESFLEAPQLHQAALSDPAMRGGPFIPYDASRVPELQALFDRTRQEQADLLELGQAIHDLDQLLQQPKGYSLEPLYAQTPAPLRGYVELVYDTHHHASMRLLEGLLYRSAYYQTAFQSIALYLGNEDRRAFVLSTPRLKESHSLHLAIPFSDPRLDRLFQMRQIPGDYTEIRKMLDIEDDRVFASLFTDIPPKQQPHYTEDAVRVRYYGHACVLIETANVSVLCDPLISYQNQSGLSRYTYLDLPDAIDYALITHNHQDHVMLETLLQLRHKIRTVIVPKSNKGSLIDPSLKLILQAIGFTNVQEIDELETMPIPEGEITGLPAFGEHGDLNIGAKTAYLIRVKQRSILCAADSNNIEPQLYDHLATLLGTIDVIFIGMECDGAPYTWAYGSLLTQPISRKMAQTRRLDGSNADRAIQLIRRFNPQQVYVYAMGQEPWLTHITSIDYTDTSRPILESNQLIEYCRQRNIHSERLLGCKEIILDEAAGNRSPLAPLSPSDRLRQQKGGTQASFFDNPFIRNPQENQTKRSEVPFFKGDLGGSPPIQVWLANLAQQDIRFSIEQDGAEPRLKCNAPKGMLTAALQAQLKQRKAEIIQFLMMPPQPQIDLAAEAILDPAIQLAARSASHPPQRILLTGATGFLGAFLLNELLQQTHAEIYCLIRADNTASAQQKLQRCLISYGVWQELLQHRLMPIAGDLSQPLLGLSEAAFQTLAAQIDTIYHNGAWVNHTSPYSLLKATNVLGTQEVIRLACCHQVKPLHFISTISVFAANHQSGVQIVQESDPLDPSRVPSSGYAQSKWIAEKLVTIAQSRGLPISIYRPGAISGHSQTGVFNSNDFLYKLIQGCIQLGYVPAGEMQLNLLPVDYVSQAIVYLSQHSQYSQSNHSIFHLVHPQPVSSSVLFEVLRSNGYAVQPLPYDQWRTLLVEIAQTSPDHPLYSIMPLFSTSHAQLQVDRPVLEFDCQNTLNRLKNSSIVYPSINAQLFKVYFNYLLKQNLIQSPSVPQSIV
;
A
#
# COMPACT_ATOMS: atom_id res chain seq x y z
N MET A 1 3.04 60.35 -2.54
CA MET A 1 2.90 59.40 -3.66
C MET A 1 1.49 58.83 -3.63
N PRO A 2 0.92 58.29 -4.71
CA PRO A 2 -0.43 57.72 -4.64
C PRO A 2 -0.44 56.55 -3.64
N SER A 3 -1.49 56.47 -2.81
CA SER A 3 -1.73 55.31 -1.96
C SER A 3 -2.03 54.11 -2.86
N LEU A 4 -1.37 52.98 -2.63
CA LEU A 4 -1.45 51.78 -3.47
C LEU A 4 -2.13 50.63 -2.76
N TYR A 5 -2.64 49.69 -3.55
CA TYR A 5 -3.21 48.42 -3.13
C TYR A 5 -2.25 47.28 -3.45
N LEU A 6 -2.24 46.24 -2.61
CA LEU A 6 -1.61 44.97 -2.94
C LEU A 6 -2.46 44.28 -4.01
N LYS A 7 -1.84 43.87 -5.12
CA LYS A 7 -2.55 43.26 -6.23
C LYS A 7 -3.28 41.98 -5.81
N PRO A 8 -4.50 41.72 -6.33
CA PRO A 8 -5.27 40.53 -5.96
C PRO A 8 -4.64 39.19 -6.37
N ASN A 9 -3.68 39.21 -7.30
CA ASN A 9 -2.91 38.05 -7.73
C ASN A 9 -1.47 38.01 -7.16
N ALA A 10 -1.12 38.91 -6.22
CA ALA A 10 0.12 38.80 -5.47
C ALA A 10 0.03 37.59 -4.53
N ILE A 11 0.90 36.61 -4.70
CA ILE A 11 1.00 35.40 -3.89
C ILE A 11 1.95 35.65 -2.71
N ALA A 12 1.62 35.08 -1.55
CA ALA A 12 2.44 35.15 -0.33
C ALA A 12 2.62 33.76 0.29
N GLU A 13 3.65 33.02 -0.15
CA GLU A 13 3.93 31.67 0.36
C GLU A 13 4.71 31.74 1.68
N PRO A 14 4.20 31.15 2.77
CA PRO A 14 4.95 31.06 4.01
C PRO A 14 6.00 29.97 3.91
N LEU A 15 7.21 30.26 4.40
CA LEU A 15 8.36 29.38 4.32
C LEU A 15 9.03 29.19 5.68
N PHE A 16 9.42 27.95 5.98
CA PHE A 16 10.29 27.59 7.09
C PHE A 16 11.59 27.00 6.54
N ASN A 17 12.71 27.73 6.71
CA ASN A 17 14.00 27.41 6.11
C ASN A 17 13.90 27.10 4.60
N GLN A 18 13.20 27.97 3.86
CA GLN A 18 12.92 27.84 2.42
C GLN A 18 11.97 26.70 2.02
N TRP A 19 11.42 25.91 2.94
CA TRP A 19 10.36 24.93 2.62
C TRP A 19 8.99 25.55 2.84
N TYR A 20 7.99 25.16 2.04
CA TYR A 20 6.61 25.59 2.27
C TYR A 20 6.16 25.24 3.68
N ALA A 21 5.80 26.26 4.45
CA ALA A 21 5.44 26.10 5.84
C ALA A 21 3.99 25.65 5.97
N TRP A 22 3.80 24.56 6.70
CA TRP A 22 2.50 24.06 7.11
C TRP A 22 2.52 23.78 8.62
N SER A 23 1.37 23.44 9.20
CA SER A 23 1.15 23.41 10.65
C SER A 23 2.21 22.64 11.45
N TYR A 24 2.68 21.48 10.96
CA TYR A 24 3.68 20.66 11.67
C TYR A 24 5.11 21.20 11.62
N LEU A 25 5.38 22.26 10.85
CA LEU A 25 6.66 22.99 10.89
C LEU A 25 6.67 24.13 11.91
N ILE A 26 5.59 24.34 12.66
CA ILE A 26 5.49 25.38 13.69
C ILE A 26 5.92 24.88 15.08
N PRO A 27 5.41 23.74 15.60
CA PRO A 27 5.88 23.20 16.87
C PRO A 27 7.34 22.74 16.76
N PRO A 28 8.23 23.05 17.72
CA PRO A 28 9.64 22.70 17.64
C PRO A 28 9.89 21.19 17.48
N ALA A 29 9.17 20.35 18.21
CA ALA A 29 9.37 18.90 18.19
C ALA A 29 9.01 18.27 16.84
N SER A 30 7.87 18.66 16.25
CA SER A 30 7.47 18.16 14.93
C SER A 30 8.35 18.76 13.83
N ALA A 31 8.68 20.05 13.91
CA ALA A 31 9.57 20.71 12.96
C ALA A 31 10.95 20.04 12.91
N ALA A 32 11.51 19.68 14.06
CA ALA A 32 12.75 18.91 14.16
C ALA A 32 12.71 17.60 13.38
N LEU A 33 11.63 16.84 13.55
CA LEU A 33 11.46 15.58 12.84
C LEU A 33 11.22 15.76 11.34
N TYR A 34 10.46 16.77 10.90
CA TYR A 34 10.33 17.03 9.46
C TYR A 34 11.63 17.49 8.81
N VAL A 35 12.41 18.34 9.48
CA VAL A 35 13.71 18.79 8.96
C VAL A 35 14.65 17.59 8.81
N ALA A 36 14.74 16.74 9.83
CA ALA A 36 15.62 15.57 9.83
C ALA A 36 15.14 14.44 8.90
N ASN A 37 13.84 14.11 8.93
CA ASN A 37 13.30 12.92 8.28
C ASN A 37 12.69 13.17 6.90
N SER A 38 12.44 14.43 6.52
CA SER A 38 11.94 14.81 5.20
C SER A 38 12.91 15.72 4.48
N HIS A 39 13.05 16.98 4.92
CA HIS A 39 13.75 18.02 4.15
C HIS A 39 15.20 17.63 3.81
N LEU A 40 15.98 17.20 4.81
CA LEU A 40 17.37 16.78 4.58
C LEU A 40 17.47 15.52 3.72
N LYS A 41 16.58 14.54 3.88
CA LYS A 41 16.58 13.31 3.07
C LYS A 41 16.19 13.57 1.62
N ILE A 42 15.24 14.49 1.37
CA ILE A 42 14.85 14.89 0.02
C ILE A 42 16.00 15.65 -0.66
N LEU A 43 16.67 16.56 0.05
CA LEU A 43 17.85 17.26 -0.46
C LEU A 43 18.98 16.28 -0.77
N GLU A 44 19.31 15.39 0.16
CA GLU A 44 20.34 14.35 -0.04
C GLU A 44 20.05 13.50 -1.27
N SER A 45 18.81 12.99 -1.40
CA SER A 45 18.36 12.24 -2.58
C SER A 45 18.54 13.01 -3.89
N PHE A 46 18.17 14.30 -3.92
CA PHE A 46 18.33 15.11 -5.13
C PHE A 46 19.79 15.40 -5.45
N LEU A 47 20.61 15.73 -4.45
CA LEU A 47 22.05 16.01 -4.64
C LEU A 47 22.79 14.79 -5.19
N GLU A 48 22.38 13.58 -4.78
CA GLU A 48 22.95 12.34 -5.27
C GLU A 48 22.51 11.98 -6.70
N ALA A 49 21.26 12.32 -7.07
CA ALA A 49 20.68 11.91 -8.36
C ALA A 49 19.60 12.88 -8.89
N PRO A 50 19.97 14.10 -9.33
CA PRO A 50 19.00 15.12 -9.72
C PRO A 50 18.17 14.70 -10.94
N GLN A 51 18.76 13.93 -11.88
CA GLN A 51 18.04 13.44 -13.05
C GLN A 51 16.94 12.42 -12.71
N LEU A 52 17.05 11.68 -11.60
CA LEU A 52 15.99 10.77 -11.17
C LEU A 52 14.76 11.53 -10.66
N HIS A 53 14.95 12.68 -10.00
CA HIS A 53 13.85 13.53 -9.56
C HIS A 53 13.12 14.12 -10.77
N GLN A 54 13.86 14.57 -11.80
CA GLN A 54 13.27 15.04 -13.06
C GLN A 54 12.51 13.93 -13.80
N ALA A 55 13.12 12.74 -13.90
CA ALA A 55 12.49 11.59 -14.55
C ALA A 55 11.23 11.14 -13.80
N ALA A 56 11.24 11.15 -12.47
CA ALA A 56 10.07 10.84 -11.66
C ALA A 56 8.94 11.84 -11.92
N LEU A 57 9.22 13.14 -11.93
CA LEU A 57 8.22 14.19 -12.14
C LEU A 57 7.65 14.25 -13.57
N SER A 58 8.27 13.56 -14.53
CA SER A 58 7.70 13.37 -15.87
C SER A 58 6.48 12.44 -15.88
N ASP A 59 6.34 11.59 -14.85
CA ASP A 59 5.18 10.74 -14.63
C ASP A 59 4.17 11.47 -13.73
N PRO A 60 2.96 11.80 -14.23
CA PRO A 60 1.92 12.43 -13.43
C PRO A 60 1.58 11.67 -12.14
N ALA A 61 1.71 10.34 -12.13
CA ALA A 61 1.41 9.50 -10.97
C ALA A 61 2.41 9.68 -9.81
N MET A 62 3.56 10.31 -10.08
CA MET A 62 4.62 10.56 -9.09
C MET A 62 4.55 11.97 -8.47
N ARG A 63 3.62 12.81 -8.93
CA ARG A 63 3.35 14.12 -8.32
C ARG A 63 2.88 13.92 -6.87
N GLY A 64 3.26 14.85 -6.00
CA GLY A 64 3.02 14.71 -4.56
C GLY A 64 4.04 13.82 -3.83
N GLY A 65 4.93 13.14 -4.56
CA GLY A 65 6.04 12.39 -4.00
C GLY A 65 7.23 13.27 -3.55
N PRO A 66 8.25 12.69 -2.89
CA PRO A 66 9.41 13.40 -2.34
C PRO A 66 10.43 13.81 -3.41
N PHE A 67 9.98 14.49 -4.47
CA PHE A 67 10.80 14.89 -5.61
C PHE A 67 10.92 16.41 -5.72
N ILE A 68 12.08 16.86 -6.21
CA ILE A 68 12.41 18.28 -6.39
C ILE A 68 12.36 18.56 -7.91
N PRO A 69 11.60 19.56 -8.37
CA PRO A 69 11.38 19.85 -9.79
C PRO A 69 12.52 20.64 -10.46
N TYR A 70 13.60 20.94 -9.74
CA TYR A 70 14.75 21.65 -10.30
C TYR A 70 15.61 20.76 -11.19
N ASP A 71 16.34 21.38 -12.10
CA ASP A 71 17.36 20.70 -12.89
C ASP A 71 18.73 20.66 -12.19
N ALA A 72 19.65 19.88 -12.76
CA ALA A 72 20.98 19.68 -12.19
C ALA A 72 21.82 20.97 -12.12
N SER A 73 21.48 22.04 -12.85
CA SER A 73 22.19 23.32 -12.76
C SER A 73 21.98 24.02 -11.42
N ARG A 74 20.87 23.72 -10.71
CA ARG A 74 20.55 24.28 -9.39
C ARG A 74 21.18 23.52 -8.22
N VAL A 75 21.95 22.45 -8.49
CA VAL A 75 22.64 21.65 -7.45
C VAL A 75 23.50 22.50 -6.50
N PRO A 76 24.29 23.50 -6.94
CA PRO A 76 25.09 24.31 -6.02
C PRO A 76 24.26 25.06 -4.96
N GLU A 77 23.08 25.58 -5.33
CA GLU A 77 22.18 26.28 -4.40
C GLU A 77 21.55 25.31 -3.40
N LEU A 78 21.17 24.11 -3.86
CA LEU A 78 20.60 23.08 -3.00
C LEU A 78 21.63 22.46 -2.06
N GLN A 79 22.89 22.34 -2.49
CA GLN A 79 24.00 21.94 -1.64
C GLN A 79 24.23 22.98 -0.55
N ALA A 80 24.23 24.27 -0.90
CA ALA A 80 24.36 25.35 0.08
C ALA A 80 23.19 25.36 1.08
N LEU A 81 21.94 25.10 0.63
CA LEU A 81 20.79 24.93 1.52
C LEU A 81 20.96 23.72 2.45
N PHE A 82 21.43 22.58 1.94
CA PHE A 82 21.69 21.37 2.74
C PHE A 82 22.73 21.63 3.83
N ASP A 83 23.87 22.22 3.47
CA ASP A 83 24.96 22.51 4.40
C ASP A 83 24.54 23.54 5.45
N ARG A 84 23.88 24.62 5.02
CA ARG A 84 23.33 25.65 5.91
C ARG A 84 22.32 25.06 6.88
N THR A 85 21.41 24.21 6.41
CA THR A 85 20.40 23.57 7.26
C THR A 85 21.05 22.75 8.37
N ARG A 86 22.09 21.96 8.05
CA ARG A 86 22.81 21.16 9.05
C ARG A 86 23.58 22.01 10.06
N GLN A 87 24.10 23.16 9.62
CA GLN A 87 24.86 24.05 10.47
C GLN A 87 23.96 24.92 11.36
N GLU A 88 23.00 25.61 10.76
CA GLU A 88 22.19 26.63 11.44
C GLU A 88 20.99 26.02 12.20
N GLN A 89 20.51 24.84 11.83
CA GLN A 89 19.44 24.13 12.55
C GLN A 89 19.97 22.95 13.38
N ALA A 90 21.26 22.97 13.77
CA ALA A 90 21.90 21.90 14.53
C ALA A 90 21.15 21.57 15.83
N ASP A 91 20.75 22.58 16.61
CA ASP A 91 19.98 22.40 17.85
C ASP A 91 18.64 21.69 17.61
N LEU A 92 17.98 22.00 16.48
CA LEU A 92 16.72 21.41 16.09
C LEU A 92 16.92 19.94 15.68
N LEU A 93 18.01 19.62 14.96
CA LEU A 93 18.39 18.25 14.64
C LEU A 93 18.75 17.44 15.89
N GLU A 94 19.42 18.06 16.87
CA GLU A 94 19.72 17.45 18.16
C GLU A 94 18.43 17.13 18.93
N LEU A 95 17.44 18.04 18.93
CA LEU A 95 16.12 17.78 19.49
C LEU A 95 15.43 16.58 18.81
N GLY A 96 15.47 16.52 17.48
CA GLY A 96 14.89 15.40 16.71
C GLY A 96 15.53 14.06 17.07
N GLN A 97 16.86 14.03 17.21
CA GLN A 97 17.59 12.83 17.65
C GLN A 97 17.24 12.47 19.11
N ALA A 98 17.16 13.45 20.00
CA ALA A 98 16.76 13.24 21.38
C ALA A 98 15.35 12.64 21.53
N ILE A 99 14.40 13.04 20.68
CA ILE A 99 13.05 12.45 20.63
C ILE A 99 13.14 10.98 20.23
N HIS A 100 13.92 10.65 19.21
CA HIS A 100 14.13 9.26 18.81
C HIS A 100 14.78 8.44 19.94
N ASP A 101 15.84 8.94 20.56
CA ASP A 101 16.58 8.25 21.60
C ASP A 101 15.72 8.01 22.86
N LEU A 102 14.91 9.01 23.24
CA LEU A 102 13.97 8.86 24.35
C LEU A 102 12.87 7.85 24.03
N ASP A 103 12.32 7.85 22.82
CA ASP A 103 11.32 6.86 22.41
C ASP A 103 11.88 5.43 22.48
N GLN A 104 13.13 5.22 22.06
CA GLN A 104 13.83 3.93 22.21
C GLN A 104 14.05 3.54 23.67
N LEU A 105 14.44 4.50 24.52
CA LEU A 105 14.59 4.26 25.96
C LEU A 105 13.27 3.80 26.59
N LEU A 106 12.15 4.37 26.16
CA LEU A 106 10.80 4.06 26.65
C LEU A 106 10.24 2.72 26.15
N GLN A 107 10.92 2.01 25.24
CA GLN A 107 10.54 0.63 24.88
C GLN A 107 10.96 -0.42 25.92
N GLN A 108 11.89 -0.09 26.82
CA GLN A 108 12.47 -1.01 27.80
C GLN A 108 11.62 -1.26 29.06
N PRO A 109 10.97 -0.23 29.65
CA PRO A 109 10.26 -0.37 30.92
C PRO A 109 9.04 -1.29 30.82
N LYS A 110 8.91 -2.24 31.75
CA LYS A 110 7.84 -3.26 31.78
C LYS A 110 6.76 -2.99 32.84
N GLY A 111 6.33 -1.73 32.95
CA GLY A 111 5.34 -1.29 33.95
C GLY A 111 5.91 -0.86 35.31
N TYR A 112 7.24 -0.87 35.49
CA TYR A 112 7.91 -0.36 36.69
C TYR A 112 8.01 1.17 36.69
N SER A 113 8.30 1.79 37.84
CA SER A 113 8.42 3.26 37.92
C SER A 113 9.34 3.84 36.82
N LEU A 114 8.86 4.88 36.14
CA LEU A 114 9.61 5.62 35.12
C LEU A 114 10.55 6.67 35.74
N GLU A 115 10.47 6.93 37.05
CA GLU A 115 11.27 7.93 37.75
C GLU A 115 12.79 7.83 37.46
N PRO A 116 13.42 6.63 37.49
CA PRO A 116 14.85 6.51 37.22
C PRO A 116 15.26 6.90 35.79
N LEU A 117 14.31 6.92 34.84
CA LEU A 117 14.58 7.27 33.44
C LEU A 117 14.72 8.78 33.23
N TYR A 118 14.22 9.62 34.13
CA TYR A 118 14.44 11.07 34.03
C TYR A 118 15.93 11.44 34.07
N ALA A 119 16.75 10.69 34.83
CA ALA A 119 18.20 10.87 34.84
C ALA A 119 18.87 10.48 33.50
N GLN A 120 18.23 9.60 32.74
CA GLN A 120 18.68 9.09 31.44
C GLN A 120 18.05 9.84 30.26
N THR A 121 17.08 10.72 30.49
CA THR A 121 16.48 11.55 29.44
C THR A 121 17.56 12.35 28.72
N PRO A 122 17.61 12.32 27.38
CA PRO A 122 18.55 13.10 26.58
C PRO A 122 18.49 14.59 26.94
N ALA A 123 19.66 15.26 26.90
CA ALA A 123 19.79 16.64 27.36
C ALA A 123 18.79 17.62 26.71
N PRO A 124 18.51 17.56 25.38
CA PRO A 124 17.53 18.45 24.74
C PRO A 124 16.10 18.34 25.27
N LEU A 125 15.72 17.19 25.85
CA LEU A 125 14.37 16.93 26.34
C LEU A 125 14.24 17.06 27.86
N ARG A 126 15.35 17.21 28.59
CA ARG A 126 15.32 17.28 30.05
C ARG A 126 14.55 18.52 30.51
N GLY A 127 13.46 18.30 31.23
CA GLY A 127 12.55 19.37 31.69
C GLY A 127 11.49 19.81 30.67
N TYR A 128 11.47 19.22 29.46
CA TYR A 128 10.46 19.48 28.42
C TYR A 128 9.49 18.32 28.19
N VAL A 129 9.67 17.21 28.92
CA VAL A 129 8.83 16.01 28.80
C VAL A 129 8.36 15.53 30.16
N GLU A 130 7.22 14.87 30.16
CA GLU A 130 6.77 13.98 31.22
C GLU A 130 6.73 12.55 30.67
N LEU A 131 7.28 11.60 31.40
CA LEU A 131 7.26 10.18 31.06
C LEU A 131 5.99 9.54 31.65
N VAL A 132 5.21 8.85 30.82
CA VAL A 132 3.89 8.32 31.20
C VAL A 132 3.71 6.87 30.73
N TYR A 133 2.75 6.16 31.32
CA TYR A 133 2.27 4.86 30.84
C TYR A 133 0.86 4.98 30.26
N ASP A 134 0.56 4.17 29.25
CA ASP A 134 -0.82 3.84 28.90
C ASP A 134 -1.41 2.74 29.82
N THR A 135 -2.67 2.38 29.60
CA THR A 135 -3.38 1.33 30.38
C THR A 135 -2.86 -0.09 30.11
N HIS A 136 -1.99 -0.27 29.12
CA HIS A 136 -1.33 -1.52 28.78
C HIS A 136 0.13 -1.56 29.25
N HIS A 137 0.54 -0.57 30.04
CA HIS A 137 1.91 -0.43 30.55
C HIS A 137 2.96 -0.20 29.45
N HIS A 138 2.59 0.39 28.32
CA HIS A 138 3.55 0.91 27.34
C HIS A 138 3.95 2.34 27.74
N ALA A 139 5.25 2.56 27.91
CA ALA A 139 5.74 3.88 28.27
C ALA A 139 5.77 4.79 27.04
N SER A 140 5.48 6.06 27.24
CA SER A 140 5.57 7.10 26.22
C SER A 140 5.98 8.43 26.84
N MET A 141 6.21 9.44 26.00
CA MET A 141 6.52 10.80 26.44
C MET A 141 5.36 11.73 26.12
N ARG A 142 5.04 12.62 27.05
CA ARG A 142 4.17 13.78 26.83
C ARG A 142 5.03 15.03 26.77
N LEU A 143 4.95 15.77 25.66
CA LEU A 143 5.68 17.02 25.45
C LEU A 143 5.02 18.17 26.21
N LEU A 144 5.84 18.99 26.86
CA LEU A 144 5.41 20.25 27.47
C LEU A 144 5.47 21.36 26.40
N GLU A 145 4.55 21.32 25.45
CA GLU A 145 4.53 22.17 24.24
C GLU A 145 4.73 23.66 24.55
N GLY A 146 4.03 24.19 25.56
CA GLY A 146 4.18 25.59 25.96
C GLY A 146 5.61 25.97 26.38
N LEU A 147 6.37 25.06 27.00
CA LEU A 147 7.78 25.30 27.31
C LEU A 147 8.63 25.22 26.04
N LEU A 148 8.37 24.26 25.15
CA LEU A 148 9.10 24.12 23.88
C LEU A 148 8.95 25.37 23.00
N TYR A 149 7.76 25.95 22.88
CA TYR A 149 7.55 27.22 22.17
C TYR A 149 8.33 28.41 22.75
N ARG A 150 8.75 28.33 24.01
CA ARG A 150 9.55 29.37 24.70
C ARG A 150 11.01 28.99 24.86
N SER A 151 11.42 27.86 24.29
CA SER A 151 12.79 27.38 24.31
C SER A 151 13.58 27.90 23.10
N ALA A 152 14.89 27.65 23.08
CA ALA A 152 15.73 27.93 21.93
C ALA A 152 15.36 27.13 20.66
N TYR A 153 14.57 26.05 20.80
CA TYR A 153 14.14 25.21 19.67
C TYR A 153 13.02 25.85 18.83
N TYR A 154 12.30 26.86 19.33
CA TYR A 154 11.34 27.62 18.52
C TYR A 154 12.04 28.76 17.77
N GLN A 155 12.51 28.45 16.55
CA GLN A 155 13.41 29.31 15.79
C GLN A 155 12.67 30.13 14.72
N THR A 156 12.09 31.27 15.11
CA THR A 156 11.37 32.17 14.17
C THR A 156 12.29 32.81 13.12
N ALA A 157 13.61 32.81 13.34
CA ALA A 157 14.59 33.31 12.38
C ALA A 157 14.57 32.57 11.03
N PHE A 158 14.06 31.35 10.99
CA PHE A 158 13.91 30.56 9.76
C PHE A 158 12.56 30.78 9.06
N GLN A 159 11.67 31.58 9.62
CA GLN A 159 10.39 31.92 9.00
C GLN A 159 10.59 33.06 7.99
N SER A 160 9.97 32.93 6.82
CA SER A 160 9.99 33.94 5.77
C SER A 160 8.74 33.86 4.90
N ILE A 161 8.42 34.92 4.16
CA ILE A 161 7.36 34.93 3.16
C ILE A 161 7.99 35.11 1.77
N ALA A 162 7.68 34.23 0.83
CA ALA A 162 7.98 34.43 -0.59
C ALA A 162 6.82 35.17 -1.27
N LEU A 163 7.11 36.34 -1.82
CA LEU A 163 6.17 37.22 -2.51
C LEU A 163 6.45 37.25 -4.01
N TYR A 164 5.43 37.03 -4.83
CA TYR A 164 5.52 37.10 -6.29
C TYR A 164 4.13 37.29 -6.92
N LEU A 165 4.05 37.57 -8.23
CA LEU A 165 2.78 37.64 -8.95
C LEU A 165 2.41 36.27 -9.54
N GLY A 166 1.24 35.76 -9.20
CA GLY A 166 0.66 34.55 -9.80
C GLY A 166 -0.12 34.87 -11.07
N ASN A 167 0.15 34.13 -12.14
CA ASN A 167 -0.56 34.26 -13.43
C ASN A 167 -1.17 32.94 -13.90
N GLU A 168 -1.05 31.88 -13.11
CA GLU A 168 -1.48 30.52 -13.47
C GLU A 168 -2.40 29.95 -12.40
N ASP A 169 -3.35 29.13 -12.84
CA ASP A 169 -4.30 28.46 -11.95
C ASP A 169 -3.67 27.29 -11.21
N ARG A 170 -2.82 26.52 -11.89
CA ARG A 170 -2.13 25.37 -11.31
C ARG A 170 -0.75 25.81 -10.82
N ARG A 171 -0.43 25.45 -9.58
CA ARG A 171 0.91 25.63 -9.00
C ARG A 171 1.57 24.28 -8.78
N ALA A 172 2.90 24.24 -8.91
CA ALA A 172 3.70 23.05 -8.67
C ALA A 172 3.62 22.61 -7.21
N PHE A 173 3.70 21.30 -6.97
CA PHE A 173 3.63 20.72 -5.63
C PHE A 173 4.75 21.25 -4.70
N VAL A 174 4.37 21.70 -3.51
CA VAL A 174 5.24 22.53 -2.65
C VAL A 174 5.93 21.75 -1.53
N LEU A 175 5.31 20.67 -1.03
CA LEU A 175 5.73 20.05 0.23
C LEU A 175 7.03 19.25 0.13
N SER A 176 7.47 18.94 -1.10
CA SER A 176 8.76 18.31 -1.39
C SER A 176 9.74 19.26 -2.09
N THR A 177 9.42 20.55 -2.22
CA THR A 177 10.16 21.49 -3.06
C THR A 177 10.63 22.70 -2.26
N PRO A 178 11.95 22.86 -2.00
CA PRO A 178 12.46 24.08 -1.40
C PRO A 178 12.29 25.27 -2.37
N ARG A 179 12.05 26.47 -1.84
CA ARG A 179 11.95 27.72 -2.58
C ARG A 179 13.30 28.40 -2.64
N LEU A 180 13.96 28.24 -3.78
CA LEU A 180 15.17 28.97 -4.09
C LEU A 180 14.83 30.40 -4.50
N LYS A 181 15.80 31.31 -4.36
CA LYS A 181 15.64 32.70 -4.80
C LYS A 181 15.53 32.72 -6.33
N GLU A 182 14.54 33.44 -6.85
CA GLU A 182 14.36 33.63 -8.29
C GLU A 182 14.23 35.12 -8.59
N SER A 183 14.50 35.53 -9.84
CA SER A 183 14.48 36.96 -10.22
C SER A 183 13.09 37.61 -10.16
N HIS A 184 12.04 36.79 -10.08
CA HIS A 184 10.65 37.21 -10.01
C HIS A 184 10.02 36.96 -8.62
N SER A 185 10.80 36.49 -7.65
CA SER A 185 10.33 36.24 -6.28
C SER A 185 11.14 37.05 -5.26
N LEU A 186 10.44 37.60 -4.27
CA LEU A 186 11.04 38.32 -3.15
C LEU A 186 10.86 37.49 -1.88
N HIS A 187 11.96 37.12 -1.24
CA HIS A 187 11.93 36.37 0.01
C HIS A 187 12.14 37.33 1.18
N LEU A 188 11.06 37.61 1.90
CA LEU A 188 11.05 38.46 3.08
C LEU A 188 11.34 37.63 4.33
N ALA A 189 12.51 37.80 4.94
CA ALA A 189 12.83 37.17 6.22
C ALA A 189 12.07 37.87 7.35
N ILE A 190 10.97 37.24 7.79
CA ILE A 190 10.06 37.83 8.76
C ILE A 190 9.33 36.71 9.53
N PRO A 191 9.26 36.79 10.87
CA PRO A 191 8.45 35.88 11.66
C PRO A 191 6.99 35.91 11.22
N PHE A 192 6.34 34.75 11.21
CA PHE A 192 4.93 34.65 10.84
C PHE A 192 4.05 35.50 11.75
N SER A 193 4.35 35.61 13.05
CA SER A 193 3.60 36.41 14.02
C SER A 193 3.80 37.94 13.88
N ASP A 194 4.66 38.42 12.98
CA ASP A 194 4.99 39.84 12.88
C ASP A 194 3.78 40.65 12.33
N PRO A 195 3.33 41.71 13.02
CA PRO A 195 2.17 42.51 12.61
C PRO A 195 2.39 43.30 11.32
N ARG A 196 3.64 43.45 10.87
CA ARG A 196 3.96 44.08 9.57
C ARG A 196 3.35 43.32 8.40
N LEU A 197 3.18 41.99 8.53
CA LEU A 197 2.47 41.17 7.54
C LEU A 197 0.98 41.54 7.45
N ASP A 198 0.32 41.76 8.60
CA ASP A 198 -1.08 42.18 8.63
C ASP A 198 -1.27 43.51 7.88
N ARG A 199 -0.35 44.45 8.11
CA ARG A 199 -0.39 45.74 7.43
C ARG A 199 -0.22 45.61 5.91
N LEU A 200 0.67 44.72 5.45
CA LEU A 200 0.83 44.42 4.02
C LEU A 200 -0.45 43.81 3.43
N PHE A 201 -1.05 42.83 4.10
CA PHE A 201 -2.21 42.12 3.56
C PHE A 201 -3.52 42.94 3.64
N GLN A 202 -3.65 43.85 4.61
CA GLN A 202 -4.70 44.87 4.62
C GLN A 202 -4.71 45.71 3.34
N MET A 203 -3.55 45.90 2.71
CA MET A 203 -3.44 46.67 1.47
C MET A 203 -4.17 46.05 0.28
N ARG A 204 -4.67 44.81 0.37
CA ARG A 204 -5.58 44.26 -0.64
C ARG A 204 -6.90 45.00 -0.74
N GLN A 205 -7.35 45.64 0.35
CA GLN A 205 -8.64 46.31 0.43
C GLN A 205 -8.54 47.79 0.81
N ILE A 206 -7.54 48.15 1.64
CA ILE A 206 -7.34 49.50 2.15
C ILE A 206 -6.04 50.06 1.59
N PRO A 207 -6.04 51.14 0.79
CA PRO A 207 -4.81 51.62 0.19
C PRO A 207 -3.82 52.11 1.26
N GLY A 208 -2.52 51.94 1.03
CA GLY A 208 -1.44 52.37 1.94
C GLY A 208 -0.35 53.16 1.22
N ASP A 209 0.47 53.90 1.97
CA ASP A 209 1.64 54.59 1.39
C ASP A 209 2.75 53.59 1.05
N TYR A 210 3.18 53.60 -0.21
CA TYR A 210 4.19 52.68 -0.72
C TYR A 210 5.58 52.87 -0.06
N THR A 211 5.97 54.11 0.21
CA THR A 211 7.27 54.43 0.80
C THR A 211 7.32 53.94 2.25
N GLU A 212 6.21 54.13 2.97
CA GLU A 212 6.08 53.65 4.34
C GLU A 212 6.12 52.13 4.43
N ILE A 213 5.33 51.40 3.61
CA ILE A 213 5.33 49.93 3.66
C ILE A 213 6.68 49.33 3.25
N ARG A 214 7.33 49.91 2.23
CA ARG A 214 8.66 49.49 1.78
C ARG A 214 9.69 49.65 2.89
N LYS A 215 9.70 50.80 3.56
CA LYS A 215 10.59 51.09 4.68
C LYS A 215 10.30 50.18 5.88
N MET A 216 9.03 49.95 6.19
CA MET A 216 8.59 49.13 7.32
C MET A 216 9.02 47.66 7.17
N LEU A 217 9.02 47.13 5.95
CA LEU A 217 9.43 45.76 5.63
C LEU A 217 10.92 45.63 5.28
N ASP A 218 11.71 46.71 5.43
CA ASP A 218 13.16 46.73 5.17
C ASP A 218 13.52 46.25 3.75
N ILE A 219 12.76 46.66 2.73
CA ILE A 219 12.94 46.19 1.35
C ILE A 219 14.06 46.96 0.62
N GLU A 220 15.16 46.26 0.38
CA GLU A 220 16.30 46.74 -0.41
C GLU A 220 16.05 46.60 -1.94
N ASP A 221 15.63 45.42 -2.41
CA ASP A 221 15.31 45.17 -3.82
C ASP A 221 13.86 45.56 -4.16
N ASP A 222 13.73 46.73 -4.77
CA ASP A 222 12.45 47.35 -5.10
C ASP A 222 11.79 46.76 -6.35
N ARG A 223 12.52 45.98 -7.17
CA ARG A 223 12.05 45.60 -8.52
C ARG A 223 10.82 44.70 -8.45
N VAL A 224 10.91 43.61 -7.68
CA VAL A 224 9.80 42.68 -7.50
C VAL A 224 8.74 43.31 -6.60
N PHE A 225 9.15 43.97 -5.51
CA PHE A 225 8.22 44.55 -4.53
C PHE A 225 7.28 45.58 -5.16
N ALA A 226 7.80 46.53 -5.94
CA ALA A 226 6.99 47.54 -6.62
C ALA A 226 5.93 46.92 -7.55
N SER A 227 6.28 45.80 -8.20
CA SER A 227 5.37 45.12 -9.15
C SER A 227 4.15 44.51 -8.47
N LEU A 228 4.20 44.26 -7.16
CA LEU A 228 3.10 43.67 -6.38
C LEU A 228 1.95 44.65 -6.13
N PHE A 229 2.15 45.95 -6.39
CA PHE A 229 1.17 46.99 -6.07
C PHE A 229 0.49 47.59 -7.30
N THR A 230 -0.69 48.16 -7.09
CA THR A 230 -1.49 48.87 -8.10
C THR A 230 -2.21 50.06 -7.49
N ASP A 231 -2.44 51.10 -8.28
CA ASP A 231 -3.30 52.24 -7.95
C ASP A 231 -4.78 51.98 -8.27
N ILE A 232 -5.09 50.85 -8.91
CA ILE A 232 -6.46 50.45 -9.24
C ILE A 232 -7.15 49.93 -7.98
N PRO A 233 -8.24 50.56 -7.51
CA PRO A 233 -8.96 50.09 -6.34
C PRO A 233 -9.64 48.74 -6.61
N PRO A 234 -9.69 47.84 -5.62
CA PRO A 234 -10.41 46.57 -5.75
C PRO A 234 -11.92 46.84 -5.84
N LYS A 235 -12.64 45.93 -6.50
CA LYS A 235 -14.11 45.94 -6.46
C LYS A 235 -14.56 45.54 -5.05
N GLN A 236 -15.10 46.49 -4.29
CA GLN A 236 -15.66 46.20 -2.97
C GLN A 236 -16.98 45.43 -3.09
N GLN A 237 -17.10 44.36 -2.33
CA GLN A 237 -18.38 43.68 -2.12
C GLN A 237 -19.14 44.36 -0.99
N PRO A 238 -20.42 44.69 -1.17
CA PRO A 238 -21.22 45.29 -0.09
C PRO A 238 -21.38 44.29 1.06
N HIS A 239 -21.47 44.81 2.28
CA HIS A 239 -21.83 44.02 3.46
C HIS A 239 -23.17 43.32 3.20
N TYR A 240 -23.26 42.04 3.56
CA TYR A 240 -24.51 41.31 3.44
C TYR A 240 -25.52 41.85 4.46
N THR A 241 -26.67 42.30 3.99
CA THR A 241 -27.66 43.00 4.83
C THR A 241 -29.06 42.39 4.73
N GLU A 242 -29.21 41.32 3.95
CA GLU A 242 -30.48 40.63 3.82
C GLU A 242 -30.77 39.75 5.04
N ASP A 243 -32.03 39.36 5.19
CA ASP A 243 -32.48 38.60 6.35
C ASP A 243 -32.19 37.10 6.24
N ALA A 244 -32.09 36.56 5.02
CA ALA A 244 -31.77 35.14 4.80
C ALA A 244 -30.36 34.76 5.30
N VAL A 245 -30.09 33.47 5.44
CA VAL A 245 -28.72 32.97 5.68
C VAL A 245 -28.06 32.74 4.32
N ARG A 246 -26.93 33.41 4.08
CA ARG A 246 -26.13 33.23 2.87
C ARG A 246 -25.00 32.25 3.13
N VAL A 247 -24.84 31.28 2.25
CA VAL A 247 -23.72 30.33 2.27
C VAL A 247 -22.96 30.43 0.95
N ARG A 248 -21.67 30.73 1.02
CA ARG A 248 -20.77 30.83 -0.14
C ARG A 248 -19.67 29.79 -0.06
N TYR A 249 -19.59 28.95 -1.08
CA TYR A 249 -18.51 27.97 -1.26
C TYR A 249 -17.34 28.62 -2.00
N TYR A 250 -16.17 28.65 -1.37
CA TYR A 250 -14.94 29.26 -1.91
C TYR A 250 -14.03 28.26 -2.62
N GLY A 251 -14.24 26.95 -2.42
CA GLY A 251 -13.43 25.86 -2.98
C GLY A 251 -12.97 24.87 -1.91
N HIS A 252 -12.73 23.62 -2.31
CA HIS A 252 -12.35 22.50 -1.45
C HIS A 252 -13.27 22.34 -0.23
N ALA A 253 -12.82 22.66 0.99
CA ALA A 253 -13.61 22.58 2.22
C ALA A 253 -14.05 23.97 2.73
N CYS A 254 -13.69 25.04 2.01
CA CYS A 254 -13.87 26.42 2.45
C CYS A 254 -15.29 26.91 2.19
N VAL A 255 -16.06 27.13 3.27
CA VAL A 255 -17.44 27.61 3.21
C VAL A 255 -17.63 28.79 4.15
N LEU A 256 -18.18 29.88 3.62
CA LEU A 256 -18.52 31.08 4.37
C LEU A 256 -20.03 31.14 4.60
N ILE A 257 -20.46 31.16 5.86
CA ILE A 257 -21.84 31.25 6.31
C ILE A 257 -22.03 32.65 6.90
N GLU A 258 -22.98 33.42 6.37
CA GLU A 258 -23.16 34.83 6.71
C GLU A 258 -24.63 35.15 6.95
N THR A 259 -24.87 35.99 7.96
CA THR A 259 -26.08 36.79 8.13
C THR A 259 -25.70 38.27 8.12
N ALA A 260 -26.67 39.17 8.32
CA ALA A 260 -26.39 40.58 8.53
C ALA A 260 -25.48 40.86 9.75
N ASN A 261 -25.46 39.96 10.73
CA ASN A 261 -24.85 40.18 12.05
C ASN A 261 -23.68 39.25 12.39
N VAL A 262 -23.51 38.13 11.67
CA VAL A 262 -22.43 37.18 11.94
C VAL A 262 -21.86 36.56 10.67
N SER A 263 -20.54 36.35 10.66
CA SER A 263 -19.79 35.66 9.60
C SER A 263 -18.97 34.50 10.16
N VAL A 264 -19.17 33.30 9.60
CA VAL A 264 -18.51 32.07 10.01
C VAL A 264 -17.82 31.44 8.79
N LEU A 265 -16.49 31.39 8.79
CA LEU A 265 -15.68 30.80 7.72
C LEU A 265 -15.14 29.44 8.15
N CYS A 266 -15.61 28.36 7.55
CA CYS A 266 -15.12 27.01 7.80
C CYS A 266 -13.96 26.67 6.86
N ASP A 267 -12.93 26.00 7.39
CA ASP A 267 -11.69 25.54 6.72
C ASP A 267 -11.13 26.55 5.71
N PRO A 268 -10.59 27.69 6.18
CA PRO A 268 -10.18 28.79 5.31
C PRO A 268 -9.13 28.40 4.26
N LEU A 269 -9.55 28.42 2.99
CA LEU A 269 -8.71 28.22 1.81
C LEU A 269 -9.18 29.17 0.72
N ILE A 270 -8.39 30.20 0.44
CA ILE A 270 -8.80 31.30 -0.44
C ILE A 270 -7.92 31.37 -1.68
N SER A 271 -8.57 31.36 -2.84
CA SER A 271 -7.89 31.50 -4.13
C SER A 271 -7.44 32.94 -4.40
N TYR A 272 -6.42 33.09 -5.24
CA TYR A 272 -6.04 34.39 -5.81
C TYR A 272 -6.86 34.71 -7.05
N GLN A 273 -6.93 35.99 -7.41
CA GLN A 273 -7.61 36.40 -8.64
C GLN A 273 -6.86 35.87 -9.87
N ASN A 274 -7.61 35.25 -10.79
CA ASN A 274 -7.12 34.92 -12.13
C ASN A 274 -8.12 35.41 -13.19
N GLN A 275 -7.62 35.77 -14.38
CA GLN A 275 -8.42 36.29 -15.49
C GLN A 275 -9.09 35.18 -16.32
N SER A 276 -8.62 33.94 -16.20
CA SER A 276 -9.12 32.77 -16.92
C SER A 276 -9.30 31.58 -15.96
N GLY A 277 -10.00 30.54 -16.43
CA GLY A 277 -10.25 29.31 -15.65
C GLY A 277 -11.61 29.29 -14.97
N LEU A 278 -11.71 28.50 -13.89
CA LEU A 278 -12.96 28.32 -13.14
C LEU A 278 -13.37 29.60 -12.40
N SER A 279 -14.68 29.86 -12.35
CA SER A 279 -15.26 30.87 -11.47
C SER A 279 -14.88 30.58 -10.01
N ARG A 280 -14.54 31.63 -9.27
CA ARG A 280 -14.01 31.52 -7.91
C ARG A 280 -14.37 32.74 -7.08
N TYR A 281 -14.37 32.55 -5.76
CA TYR A 281 -14.25 33.63 -4.81
C TYR A 281 -12.79 33.76 -4.35
N THR A 282 -12.39 34.99 -4.04
CA THR A 282 -11.02 35.39 -3.71
C THR A 282 -11.00 36.17 -2.39
N TYR A 283 -9.82 36.65 -1.99
CA TYR A 283 -9.66 37.54 -0.84
C TYR A 283 -10.52 38.82 -0.92
N LEU A 284 -10.88 39.27 -2.14
CA LEU A 284 -11.71 40.46 -2.33
C LEU A 284 -13.20 40.21 -2.08
N ASP A 285 -13.62 38.94 -2.08
CA ASP A 285 -15.02 38.55 -1.90
C ASP A 285 -15.38 38.31 -0.43
N LEU A 286 -14.39 38.25 0.46
CA LEU A 286 -14.60 38.09 1.89
C LEU A 286 -15.13 39.38 2.54
N PRO A 287 -15.90 39.28 3.62
CA PRO A 287 -16.33 40.43 4.41
C PRO A 287 -15.15 41.20 5.01
N ASP A 288 -15.42 42.42 5.49
CA ASP A 288 -14.42 43.27 6.13
C ASP A 288 -13.83 42.60 7.38
N ALA A 289 -14.67 41.91 8.15
CA ALA A 289 -14.28 41.09 9.30
C ALA A 289 -14.92 39.70 9.20
N ILE A 290 -14.21 38.70 9.73
CA ILE A 290 -14.70 37.32 9.91
C ILE A 290 -14.83 37.09 11.42
N ASP A 291 -16.04 36.89 11.91
CA ASP A 291 -16.28 36.75 13.35
C ASP A 291 -15.69 35.45 13.90
N TYR A 292 -15.91 34.36 13.17
CA TYR A 292 -15.44 33.03 13.53
C TYR A 292 -14.81 32.34 12.32
N ALA A 293 -13.56 31.91 12.45
CA ALA A 293 -12.96 30.95 11.53
C ALA A 293 -12.92 29.58 12.21
N LEU A 294 -13.51 28.57 11.59
CA LEU A 294 -13.56 27.21 12.11
C LEU A 294 -12.55 26.35 11.34
N ILE A 295 -11.71 25.61 12.06
CA ILE A 295 -10.81 24.62 11.47
C ILE A 295 -11.28 23.25 11.94
N THR A 296 -11.60 22.34 11.01
CA THR A 296 -12.14 21.02 11.32
C THR A 296 -11.06 20.08 11.84
N HIS A 297 -9.90 20.04 11.21
CA HIS A 297 -8.79 19.17 11.60
C HIS A 297 -7.44 19.62 11.04
N ASN A 298 -6.35 19.00 11.50
CA ASN A 298 -4.98 19.43 11.21
C ASN A 298 -4.36 18.75 9.97
N HIS A 299 -5.02 18.85 8.81
CA HIS A 299 -4.46 18.49 7.51
C HIS A 299 -4.12 19.72 6.66
N GLN A 300 -3.23 19.54 5.68
CA GLN A 300 -2.57 20.63 4.94
C GLN A 300 -3.55 21.47 4.11
N ASP A 301 -4.61 20.84 3.65
CA ASP A 301 -5.70 21.40 2.85
C ASP A 301 -6.82 22.07 3.70
N HIS A 302 -6.78 21.90 5.03
CA HIS A 302 -7.69 22.57 5.98
C HIS A 302 -6.98 23.62 6.85
N VAL A 303 -5.66 23.48 7.04
CA VAL A 303 -4.80 24.43 7.80
C VAL A 303 -3.80 25.09 6.85
N MET A 304 -4.31 25.96 5.99
CA MET A 304 -3.50 26.64 4.98
C MET A 304 -2.86 27.91 5.55
N LEU A 305 -1.60 27.83 6.01
CA LEU A 305 -0.90 28.99 6.58
C LEU A 305 -0.82 30.17 5.60
N GLU A 306 -0.71 29.89 4.30
CA GLU A 306 -0.74 30.90 3.24
C GLU A 306 -2.04 31.72 3.26
N THR A 307 -3.18 31.10 3.52
CA THR A 307 -4.46 31.80 3.67
C THR A 307 -4.58 32.44 5.05
N LEU A 308 -4.30 31.69 6.11
CA LEU A 308 -4.51 32.13 7.49
C LEU A 308 -3.71 33.39 7.84
N LEU A 309 -2.44 33.49 7.44
CA LEU A 309 -1.63 34.68 7.69
C LEU A 309 -2.18 35.92 6.98
N GLN A 310 -2.76 35.76 5.79
CA GLN A 310 -3.37 36.86 5.04
C GLN A 310 -4.70 37.30 5.64
N LEU A 311 -5.44 36.38 6.28
CA LEU A 311 -6.73 36.66 6.91
C LEU A 311 -6.61 37.01 8.40
N ARG A 312 -5.44 36.88 9.02
CA ARG A 312 -5.25 37.09 10.46
C ARG A 312 -5.77 38.43 10.95
N HIS A 313 -5.59 39.49 10.17
CA HIS A 313 -6.11 40.83 10.48
C HIS A 313 -7.64 40.98 10.38
N LYS A 314 -8.33 40.04 9.71
CA LYS A 314 -9.79 40.02 9.53
C LYS A 314 -10.50 39.12 10.53
N ILE A 315 -9.85 38.03 10.94
CA ILE A 315 -10.45 37.00 11.79
C ILE A 315 -10.43 37.44 13.25
N ARG A 316 -11.61 37.49 13.89
CA ARG A 316 -11.76 37.86 15.31
C ARG A 316 -11.54 36.70 16.26
N THR A 317 -12.06 35.52 15.91
CA THR A 317 -11.93 34.29 16.71
C THR A 317 -11.63 33.12 15.80
N VAL A 318 -10.63 32.30 16.14
CA VAL A 318 -10.46 30.98 15.52
C VAL A 318 -10.96 29.92 16.49
N ILE A 319 -11.77 28.99 16.00
CA ILE A 319 -12.22 27.82 16.75
C ILE A 319 -11.56 26.58 16.13
N VAL A 320 -10.94 25.76 16.97
CA VAL A 320 -10.23 24.54 16.58
C VAL A 320 -10.70 23.36 17.44
N PRO A 321 -10.63 22.11 16.95
CA PRO A 321 -10.85 20.96 17.80
C PRO A 321 -9.77 20.87 18.87
N LYS A 322 -10.14 20.29 20.02
CA LYS A 322 -9.22 20.04 21.12
C LYS A 322 -8.24 18.90 20.79
N SER A 323 -6.94 19.16 20.94
CA SER A 323 -5.87 18.16 20.73
C SER A 323 -5.61 17.29 21.95
N ASN A 324 -5.00 16.13 21.72
CA ASN A 324 -4.37 15.30 22.74
C ASN A 324 -3.12 16.01 23.30
N LYS A 325 -3.26 16.58 24.49
CA LYS A 325 -2.22 17.39 25.15
C LYS A 325 -0.82 16.74 25.11
N GLY A 326 0.14 17.44 24.50
CA GLY A 326 1.55 17.04 24.48
C GLY A 326 1.88 15.82 23.61
N SER A 327 0.95 15.41 22.75
CA SER A 327 1.19 14.34 21.76
C SER A 327 2.08 14.85 20.62
N LEU A 328 3.10 14.08 20.24
CA LEU A 328 3.97 14.41 19.10
C LEU A 328 3.21 14.39 17.76
N ILE A 329 2.27 13.44 17.62
CA ILE A 329 1.49 13.24 16.40
C ILE A 329 0.27 14.15 16.33
N ASP A 330 -0.10 14.79 17.44
CA ASP A 330 -1.27 15.65 17.56
C ASP A 330 -0.90 16.94 18.33
N PRO A 331 -0.02 17.78 17.74
CA PRO A 331 0.37 19.04 18.37
C PRO A 331 -0.83 19.97 18.47
N SER A 332 -0.85 20.81 19.51
CA SER A 332 -1.97 21.72 19.77
C SER A 332 -2.15 22.74 18.64
N LEU A 333 -3.27 22.61 17.91
CA LEU A 333 -3.67 23.60 16.90
C LEU A 333 -3.79 25.01 17.49
N LYS A 334 -4.27 25.11 18.73
CA LYS A 334 -4.35 26.38 19.45
C LYS A 334 -2.99 27.03 19.62
N LEU A 335 -1.99 26.28 20.10
CA LEU A 335 -0.64 26.82 20.27
C LEU A 335 0.02 27.14 18.93
N ILE A 336 -0.20 26.33 17.89
CA ILE A 336 0.27 26.61 16.53
C ILE A 336 -0.25 27.96 16.04
N LEU A 337 -1.55 28.20 16.12
CA LEU A 337 -2.17 29.44 15.65
C LEU A 337 -1.75 30.66 16.49
N GLN A 338 -1.63 30.49 17.80
CA GLN A 338 -1.10 31.54 18.68
C GLN A 338 0.35 31.88 18.36
N ALA A 339 1.18 30.87 18.08
CA ALA A 339 2.60 31.05 17.74
C ALA A 339 2.79 31.81 16.41
N ILE A 340 1.82 31.76 15.50
CA ILE A 340 1.80 32.55 14.26
C ILE A 340 0.96 33.83 14.38
N GLY A 341 0.60 34.26 15.59
CA GLY A 341 0.06 35.61 15.86
C GLY A 341 -1.46 35.73 16.02
N PHE A 342 -2.24 34.65 15.98
CA PHE A 342 -3.66 34.73 16.32
C PHE A 342 -3.84 34.93 17.83
N THR A 343 -4.52 36.00 18.22
CA THR A 343 -4.64 36.39 19.64
C THR A 343 -5.82 35.74 20.35
N ASN A 344 -6.86 35.35 19.61
CA ASN A 344 -8.08 34.74 20.15
C ASN A 344 -8.35 33.40 19.45
N VAL A 345 -7.87 32.32 20.07
CA VAL A 345 -8.03 30.95 19.59
C VAL A 345 -8.68 30.12 20.69
N GLN A 346 -9.83 29.54 20.37
CA GLN A 346 -10.66 28.77 21.28
C GLN A 346 -10.69 27.31 20.82
N GLU A 347 -10.61 26.40 21.78
CA GLU A 347 -10.76 24.97 21.51
C GLU A 347 -12.22 24.60 21.77
N ILE A 348 -12.75 23.68 20.98
CA ILE A 348 -14.06 23.07 21.20
C ILE A 348 -13.88 21.55 21.32
N ASP A 349 -14.54 20.96 22.31
CA ASP A 349 -14.58 19.51 22.51
C ASP A 349 -15.79 18.87 21.81
N GLU A 350 -15.83 17.55 21.77
CA GLU A 350 -16.97 16.81 21.23
C GLU A 350 -18.26 17.12 21.99
N LEU A 351 -19.31 17.53 21.26
CA LEU A 351 -20.62 17.95 21.77
C LEU A 351 -20.59 19.22 22.64
N GLU A 352 -19.48 19.95 22.67
CA GLU A 352 -19.45 21.29 23.24
C GLU A 352 -20.12 22.28 22.28
N THR A 353 -20.88 23.23 22.85
CA THR A 353 -21.61 24.25 22.10
C THR A 353 -21.17 25.64 22.53
N MET A 354 -20.84 26.48 21.56
CA MET A 354 -20.42 27.87 21.75
C MET A 354 -21.50 28.81 21.20
N PRO A 355 -22.02 29.75 22.01
CA PRO A 355 -23.00 30.71 21.52
C PRO A 355 -22.35 31.72 20.57
N ILE A 356 -23.05 32.06 19.50
CA ILE A 356 -22.69 33.13 18.56
C ILE A 356 -23.90 34.06 18.36
N PRO A 357 -23.74 35.25 17.79
CA PRO A 357 -24.91 36.07 17.44
C PRO A 357 -25.88 35.28 16.56
N GLU A 358 -27.17 35.33 16.91
CA GLU A 358 -28.27 34.66 16.19
C GLU A 358 -28.19 33.12 16.15
N GLY A 359 -27.36 32.49 16.99
CA GLY A 359 -27.16 31.05 16.92
C GLY A 359 -26.09 30.45 17.83
N GLU A 360 -25.56 29.31 17.38
CA GLU A 360 -24.56 28.52 18.10
C GLU A 360 -23.70 27.69 17.13
N ILE A 361 -22.50 27.31 17.58
CA ILE A 361 -21.60 26.38 16.92
C ILE A 361 -21.39 25.19 17.85
N THR A 362 -21.61 23.97 17.36
CA THR A 362 -21.40 22.74 18.13
C THR A 362 -20.35 21.87 17.45
N GLY A 363 -19.35 21.42 18.22
CA GLY A 363 -18.38 20.42 17.76
C GLY A 363 -19.01 19.03 17.78
N LEU A 364 -18.89 18.27 16.69
CA LEU A 364 -19.39 16.89 16.58
C LEU A 364 -18.24 15.91 16.37
N PRO A 365 -18.30 14.69 16.95
CA PRO A 365 -17.28 13.68 16.72
C PRO A 365 -17.05 13.39 15.24
N ALA A 366 -15.78 13.37 14.82
CA ALA A 366 -15.35 13.01 13.47
C ALA A 366 -14.40 11.80 13.53
N PHE A 367 -14.76 10.72 12.84
CA PHE A 367 -14.01 9.46 12.86
C PHE A 367 -13.26 9.21 11.55
N GLY A 368 -12.22 8.37 11.62
CA GLY A 368 -11.42 7.95 10.48
C GLY A 368 -10.49 9.04 9.92
N GLU A 369 -10.04 8.82 8.68
CA GLU A 369 -9.23 9.73 7.86
C GLU A 369 -7.83 10.10 8.42
N HIS A 370 -7.52 9.74 9.66
CA HIS A 370 -6.21 10.03 10.29
C HIS A 370 -5.34 8.78 10.43
N GLY A 371 -5.59 7.77 9.58
CA GLY A 371 -4.80 6.54 9.53
C GLY A 371 -4.71 5.79 10.86
N ASP A 372 -5.75 5.78 11.69
CA ASP A 372 -5.79 5.16 13.02
C ASP A 372 -4.75 5.69 14.03
N LEU A 373 -4.22 6.90 13.80
CA LEU A 373 -3.38 7.59 14.79
C LEU A 373 -4.24 8.20 15.89
N ASN A 374 -3.70 8.26 17.11
CA ASN A 374 -4.38 8.91 18.24
C ASN A 374 -4.29 10.44 18.13
N ILE A 375 -5.09 10.98 17.20
CA ILE A 375 -5.24 12.42 16.95
C ILE A 375 -6.62 12.84 17.43
N GLY A 376 -6.68 13.67 18.47
CA GLY A 376 -7.90 14.26 19.02
C GLY A 376 -8.36 15.50 18.24
N ALA A 377 -7.44 16.22 17.61
CA ALA A 377 -7.72 17.48 16.89
C ALA A 377 -8.47 17.30 15.56
N LYS A 378 -9.68 16.74 15.61
CA LYS A 378 -10.61 16.60 14.49
C LYS A 378 -12.07 16.67 14.96
N THR A 379 -12.86 17.50 14.30
CA THR A 379 -14.29 17.68 14.58
C THR A 379 -15.04 18.03 13.30
N ALA A 380 -16.30 17.61 13.22
CA ALA A 380 -17.27 18.24 12.32
C ALA A 380 -17.93 19.42 13.06
N TYR A 381 -18.40 20.43 12.34
CA TYR A 381 -19.10 21.57 12.94
C TYR A 381 -20.56 21.60 12.54
N LEU A 382 -21.45 21.64 13.51
CA LEU A 382 -22.84 22.00 13.32
C LEU A 382 -23.03 23.47 13.68
N ILE A 383 -23.31 24.29 12.67
CA ILE A 383 -23.63 25.71 12.81
C ILE A 383 -25.15 25.83 12.77
N ARG A 384 -25.75 26.36 13.85
CA ARG A 384 -27.17 26.75 13.84
C ARG A 384 -27.26 28.27 13.88
N VAL A 385 -27.90 28.88 12.89
CA VAL A 385 -28.06 30.33 12.80
C VAL A 385 -29.40 30.66 12.13
N LYS A 386 -30.15 31.63 12.67
CA LYS A 386 -31.52 31.99 12.20
C LYS A 386 -32.42 30.76 11.93
N GLN A 387 -32.42 29.82 12.87
CA GLN A 387 -33.17 28.55 12.80
C GLN A 387 -32.77 27.60 11.65
N ARG A 388 -31.69 27.88 10.92
CA ARG A 388 -31.10 26.97 9.95
C ARG A 388 -29.96 26.19 10.58
N SER A 389 -29.81 24.94 10.16
CA SER A 389 -28.79 24.01 10.65
C SER A 389 -27.90 23.53 9.50
N ILE A 390 -26.61 23.84 9.59
CA ILE A 390 -25.61 23.57 8.55
C ILE A 390 -24.50 22.73 9.17
N LEU A 391 -24.29 21.53 8.65
CA LEU A 391 -23.22 20.63 9.07
C LEU A 391 -22.07 20.70 8.06
N CYS A 392 -20.90 21.14 8.52
CA CYS A 392 -19.63 21.04 7.80
C CYS A 392 -18.87 19.81 8.32
N ALA A 393 -18.95 18.70 7.59
CA ALA A 393 -18.40 17.41 8.03
C ALA A 393 -16.94 17.17 7.61
N ALA A 394 -16.37 18.01 6.74
CA ALA A 394 -15.07 17.81 6.10
C ALA A 394 -14.91 16.35 5.66
N ASP A 395 -13.77 15.74 5.96
CA ASP A 395 -13.44 14.37 5.55
C ASP A 395 -13.86 13.32 6.58
N SER A 396 -14.81 13.67 7.46
CA SER A 396 -15.36 12.74 8.45
C SER A 396 -15.80 11.45 7.77
N ASN A 397 -15.18 10.36 8.22
CA ASN A 397 -15.40 9.05 7.68
C ASN A 397 -16.39 8.31 8.57
N ASN A 398 -17.61 8.12 8.08
CA ASN A 398 -18.68 7.47 8.84
C ASN A 398 -18.47 5.94 8.94
N ILE A 399 -17.43 5.54 9.69
CA ILE A 399 -17.01 4.16 9.91
C ILE A 399 -17.90 3.43 10.93
N GLU A 400 -18.53 4.16 11.86
CA GLU A 400 -19.42 3.64 12.89
C GLU A 400 -20.80 4.32 12.78
N PRO A 401 -21.74 3.72 12.02
CA PRO A 401 -23.05 4.33 11.77
C PRO A 401 -23.88 4.58 13.04
N GLN A 402 -23.68 3.79 14.11
CA GLN A 402 -24.46 3.94 15.34
C GLN A 402 -24.17 5.25 16.07
N LEU A 403 -22.97 5.83 15.91
CA LEU A 403 -22.64 7.17 16.39
C LEU A 403 -23.69 8.19 15.91
N TYR A 404 -24.01 8.14 14.62
CA TYR A 404 -24.93 9.09 14.01
C TYR A 404 -26.40 8.83 14.38
N ASP A 405 -26.75 7.62 14.82
CA ASP A 405 -28.08 7.36 15.41
C ASP A 405 -28.23 8.11 16.73
N HIS A 406 -27.17 8.13 17.56
CA HIS A 406 -27.14 8.91 18.80
C HIS A 406 -27.17 10.41 18.51
N LEU A 407 -26.36 10.88 17.55
CA LEU A 407 -26.33 12.30 17.18
C LEU A 407 -27.67 12.75 16.59
N ALA A 408 -28.31 11.98 15.71
CA ALA A 408 -29.62 12.33 15.16
C ALA A 408 -30.70 12.37 16.25
N THR A 409 -30.63 11.48 17.25
CA THR A 409 -31.54 11.51 18.41
C THR A 409 -31.38 12.79 19.23
N LEU A 410 -30.14 13.25 19.40
CA LEU A 410 -29.82 14.44 20.19
C LEU A 410 -30.10 15.75 19.43
N LEU A 411 -29.74 15.80 18.15
CA LEU A 411 -29.64 17.02 17.37
C LEU A 411 -30.85 17.23 16.45
N GLY A 412 -31.66 16.19 16.21
CA GLY A 412 -32.78 16.21 15.28
C GLY A 412 -32.33 16.23 13.82
N THR A 413 -33.17 16.80 12.96
CA THR A 413 -32.87 16.95 11.53
C THR A 413 -31.89 18.10 11.28
N ILE A 414 -31.09 17.99 10.22
CA ILE A 414 -30.14 19.03 9.78
C ILE A 414 -30.56 19.53 8.40
N ASP A 415 -30.60 20.84 8.15
CA ASP A 415 -31.08 21.37 6.86
C ASP A 415 -30.09 21.14 5.72
N VAL A 416 -28.81 21.44 5.95
CA VAL A 416 -27.75 21.39 4.94
C VAL A 416 -26.57 20.59 5.46
N ILE A 417 -26.07 19.64 4.67
CA ILE A 417 -24.86 18.86 4.98
C ILE A 417 -23.81 19.06 3.88
N PHE A 418 -22.62 19.51 4.26
CA PHE A 418 -21.40 19.45 3.45
C PHE A 418 -20.56 18.25 3.87
N ILE A 419 -20.24 17.35 2.95
CA ILE A 419 -19.47 16.12 3.24
C ILE A 419 -18.37 15.88 2.21
N GLY A 420 -17.17 15.62 2.71
CA GLY A 420 -16.00 15.20 1.96
C GLY A 420 -16.12 13.73 1.54
N MET A 421 -15.80 13.45 0.28
CA MET A 421 -15.88 12.10 -0.30
C MET A 421 -14.60 11.67 -1.00
N GLU A 422 -13.45 12.16 -0.53
CA GLU A 422 -12.15 11.65 -0.99
C GLU A 422 -11.88 10.25 -0.40
N CYS A 423 -12.55 9.24 -0.95
CA CYS A 423 -12.58 7.88 -0.39
C CYS A 423 -11.40 6.99 -0.82
N ASP A 424 -10.41 7.57 -1.52
CA ASP A 424 -9.14 6.95 -1.95
C ASP A 424 -7.95 7.81 -1.47
N GLY A 425 -7.88 8.04 -0.17
CA GLY A 425 -6.85 8.87 0.44
C GLY A 425 -5.44 8.28 0.37
N ALA A 426 -4.44 9.12 0.63
CA ALA A 426 -3.05 8.71 0.69
C ALA A 426 -2.79 7.72 1.85
N PRO A 427 -1.73 6.88 1.79
CA PRO A 427 -1.26 6.19 2.98
C PRO A 427 -0.91 7.20 4.07
N TYR A 428 -1.23 6.92 5.33
CA TYR A 428 -1.02 7.90 6.41
C TYR A 428 0.44 8.34 6.55
N THR A 429 1.40 7.49 6.15
CA THR A 429 2.83 7.84 6.13
C THR A 429 3.20 8.97 5.20
N TRP A 430 2.37 9.26 4.19
CA TRP A 430 2.60 10.40 3.32
C TRP A 430 2.52 11.71 4.11
N ALA A 431 1.48 11.87 4.94
CA ALA A 431 1.34 13.03 5.82
C ALA A 431 2.23 12.92 7.06
N TYR A 432 2.20 11.77 7.75
CA TYR A 432 2.71 11.62 9.12
C TYR A 432 4.04 10.87 9.24
N GLY A 433 4.57 10.31 8.14
CA GLY A 433 5.72 9.40 8.16
C GLY A 433 6.98 10.02 8.77
N SER A 434 7.18 11.32 8.59
CA SER A 434 8.32 12.07 9.14
C SER A 434 8.34 12.12 10.66
N LEU A 435 7.18 11.99 11.30
CA LEU A 435 7.02 12.05 12.76
C LEU A 435 7.20 10.69 13.43
N LEU A 436 7.24 9.60 12.65
CA LEU A 436 7.42 8.26 13.19
C LEU A 436 8.86 8.06 13.64
N THR A 437 9.04 7.69 14.90
CA THR A 437 10.33 7.31 15.49
C THR A 437 10.73 5.88 15.13
N GLN A 438 9.75 5.05 14.73
CA GLN A 438 9.96 3.65 14.35
C GLN A 438 9.59 3.41 12.88
N PRO A 439 10.34 2.56 12.16
CA PRO A 439 9.98 2.19 10.81
C PRO A 439 8.69 1.37 10.82
N ILE A 440 7.85 1.57 9.80
CA ILE A 440 6.66 0.76 9.58
C ILE A 440 6.79 -0.05 8.30
N SER A 441 6.21 -1.26 8.29
CA SER A 441 6.17 -2.07 7.08
C SER A 441 5.28 -1.43 6.00
N ARG A 442 5.63 -1.60 4.72
CA ARG A 442 4.82 -1.14 3.58
C ARG A 442 3.38 -1.65 3.65
N LYS A 443 3.18 -2.88 4.12
CA LYS A 443 1.84 -3.46 4.30
C LYS A 443 1.01 -2.68 5.32
N MET A 444 1.60 -2.33 6.47
CA MET A 444 0.91 -1.50 7.48
C MET A 444 0.63 -0.10 6.96
N ALA A 445 1.56 0.49 6.19
CA ALA A 445 1.37 1.78 5.56
C ALA A 445 0.18 1.76 4.57
N GLN A 446 0.08 0.71 3.75
CA GLN A 446 -0.96 0.60 2.71
C GLN A 446 -2.37 0.34 3.27
N THR A 447 -2.49 -0.27 4.45
CA THR A 447 -3.79 -0.55 5.08
C THR A 447 -4.33 0.60 5.93
N ARG A 448 -3.48 1.56 6.31
CA ARG A 448 -3.84 2.71 7.14
C ARG A 448 -3.83 3.96 6.26
N ARG A 449 -5.00 4.48 5.92
CA ARG A 449 -5.16 5.51 4.89
C ARG A 449 -5.90 6.73 5.41
N LEU A 450 -5.75 7.83 4.69
CA LEU A 450 -6.41 9.10 4.95
C LEU A 450 -7.70 9.21 4.14
N ASP A 451 -8.53 8.16 4.17
CA ASP A 451 -9.75 8.10 3.35
C ASP A 451 -10.90 8.83 4.07
N GLY A 452 -11.64 9.65 3.31
CA GLY A 452 -12.95 10.17 3.70
C GLY A 452 -14.08 9.16 3.50
N SER A 453 -15.33 9.65 3.48
CA SER A 453 -16.51 8.80 3.31
C SER A 453 -16.71 8.35 1.85
N ASN A 454 -17.00 7.06 1.64
CA ASN A 454 -17.54 6.57 0.37
C ASN A 454 -19.08 6.72 0.32
N ALA A 455 -19.72 6.29 -0.77
CA ALA A 455 -21.17 6.45 -0.95
C ALA A 455 -21.98 5.81 0.18
N ASP A 456 -21.69 4.55 0.50
CA ASP A 456 -22.40 3.81 1.56
C ASP A 456 -22.34 4.55 2.90
N ARG A 457 -21.16 5.02 3.29
CA ARG A 457 -20.93 5.73 4.55
C ARG A 457 -21.62 7.10 4.56
N ALA A 458 -21.54 7.86 3.48
CA ALA A 458 -22.23 9.15 3.36
C ALA A 458 -23.78 8.97 3.37
N ILE A 459 -24.30 7.93 2.72
CA ILE A 459 -25.73 7.60 2.72
C ILE A 459 -26.23 7.30 4.13
N GLN A 460 -25.45 6.58 4.95
CA GLN A 460 -25.82 6.31 6.34
C GLN A 460 -25.98 7.59 7.17
N LEU A 461 -25.13 8.60 6.94
CA LEU A 461 -25.22 9.92 7.60
C LEU A 461 -26.52 10.63 7.19
N ILE A 462 -26.77 10.72 5.89
CA ILE A 462 -27.92 11.44 5.31
C ILE A 462 -29.25 10.81 5.71
N ARG A 463 -29.32 9.48 5.81
CA ARG A 463 -30.52 8.79 6.29
C ARG A 463 -30.94 9.19 7.70
N ARG A 464 -29.97 9.49 8.56
CA ARG A 464 -30.21 9.73 9.99
C ARG A 464 -30.60 11.18 10.25
N PHE A 465 -29.90 12.11 9.61
CA PHE A 465 -30.19 13.55 9.76
C PHE A 465 -31.28 14.07 8.82
N ASN A 466 -31.65 13.32 7.78
CA ASN A 466 -32.72 13.65 6.84
C ASN A 466 -32.67 15.10 6.30
N PRO A 467 -31.58 15.49 5.61
CA PRO A 467 -31.39 16.85 5.18
C PRO A 467 -32.21 17.27 3.97
N GLN A 468 -32.37 18.60 3.82
CA GLN A 468 -32.99 19.21 2.65
C GLN A 468 -31.99 19.36 1.51
N GLN A 469 -30.73 19.65 1.86
CA GLN A 469 -29.65 19.88 0.91
C GLN A 469 -28.38 19.11 1.32
N VAL A 470 -27.71 18.49 0.36
CA VAL A 470 -26.46 17.76 0.54
C VAL A 470 -25.45 18.20 -0.51
N TYR A 471 -24.31 18.70 -0.06
CA TYR A 471 -23.23 19.11 -0.92
C TYR A 471 -22.01 18.22 -0.71
N VAL A 472 -21.53 17.59 -1.78
CA VAL A 472 -20.22 16.95 -1.77
C VAL A 472 -19.18 18.04 -1.99
N TYR A 473 -18.25 18.18 -1.05
CA TYR A 473 -17.15 19.14 -1.10
C TYR A 473 -15.83 18.45 -0.71
N ALA A 474 -14.77 19.19 -0.41
CA ALA A 474 -13.47 18.69 0.04
C ALA A 474 -12.83 17.63 -0.90
N MET A 475 -13.12 17.72 -2.20
CA MET A 475 -12.58 16.78 -3.19
C MET A 475 -11.17 17.18 -3.69
N GLY A 476 -10.72 18.39 -3.37
CA GLY A 476 -9.40 18.88 -3.78
C GLY A 476 -9.21 19.01 -5.31
N GLN A 477 -10.30 19.28 -6.02
CA GLN A 477 -10.37 19.37 -7.48
C GLN A 477 -9.99 20.74 -8.03
N GLU A 478 -10.01 21.75 -7.16
CA GLU A 478 -9.72 23.11 -7.54
C GLU A 478 -8.28 23.23 -8.06
N PRO A 479 -8.07 23.84 -9.24
CA PRO A 479 -6.74 23.90 -9.83
C PRO A 479 -5.77 24.74 -8.98
N TRP A 480 -6.27 25.72 -8.22
CA TRP A 480 -5.45 26.49 -7.28
C TRP A 480 -4.98 25.68 -6.07
N LEU A 481 -5.45 24.46 -5.87
CA LEU A 481 -5.01 23.57 -4.79
C LEU A 481 -3.94 22.54 -5.22
N THR A 482 -3.62 22.43 -6.51
CA THR A 482 -2.69 21.39 -7.01
C THR A 482 -1.31 21.39 -6.36
N HIS A 483 -0.92 22.52 -5.78
CA HIS A 483 0.33 22.71 -5.07
C HIS A 483 0.39 22.00 -3.71
N ILE A 484 -0.76 21.59 -3.16
CA ILE A 484 -0.89 20.85 -1.89
C ILE A 484 -1.37 19.42 -2.10
N THR A 485 -2.36 19.16 -2.95
CA THR A 485 -2.99 17.83 -3.06
C THR A 485 -2.51 17.03 -4.28
N SER A 486 -2.08 17.71 -5.35
CA SER A 486 -1.70 17.10 -6.65
C SER A 486 -2.75 16.18 -7.30
N ILE A 487 -4.00 16.22 -6.83
CA ILE A 487 -5.12 15.40 -7.28
C ILE A 487 -5.60 15.88 -8.67
N ASP A 488 -5.88 14.93 -9.57
CA ASP A 488 -6.46 15.17 -10.89
C ASP A 488 -7.40 14.00 -11.24
N TYR A 489 -8.69 14.13 -10.94
CA TYR A 489 -9.63 13.04 -11.18
C TYR A 489 -10.08 12.95 -12.63
N THR A 490 -10.46 11.74 -13.01
CA THR A 490 -11.24 11.43 -14.20
C THR A 490 -12.65 11.01 -13.80
N ASP A 491 -13.58 10.96 -14.76
CA ASP A 491 -14.95 10.47 -14.50
C ASP A 491 -15.00 9.02 -13.98
N THR A 492 -13.90 8.28 -14.13
CA THR A 492 -13.73 6.90 -13.66
C THR A 492 -13.00 6.78 -12.32
N SER A 493 -12.47 7.88 -11.77
CA SER A 493 -11.86 7.87 -10.43
C SER A 493 -12.90 7.46 -9.39
N ARG A 494 -12.53 6.59 -8.45
CA ARG A 494 -13.48 6.06 -7.47
C ARG A 494 -14.16 7.14 -6.61
N PRO A 495 -13.48 8.20 -6.11
CA PRO A 495 -14.14 9.31 -5.41
C PRO A 495 -15.24 9.97 -6.25
N ILE A 496 -15.05 10.03 -7.58
CA ILE A 496 -16.06 10.56 -8.50
C ILE A 496 -17.26 9.60 -8.62
N LEU A 497 -16.99 8.31 -8.82
CA LEU A 497 -18.02 7.29 -8.94
C LEU A 497 -18.87 7.17 -7.65
N GLU A 498 -18.24 7.24 -6.48
CA GLU A 498 -18.90 7.14 -5.18
C GLU A 498 -19.74 8.40 -4.88
N SER A 499 -19.22 9.60 -5.16
CA SER A 499 -20.02 10.83 -5.02
C SER A 499 -21.20 10.90 -5.99
N ASN A 500 -21.06 10.38 -7.22
CA ASN A 500 -22.18 10.24 -8.15
C ASN A 500 -23.29 9.33 -7.58
N GLN A 501 -22.93 8.23 -6.92
CA GLN A 501 -23.91 7.35 -6.27
C GLN A 501 -24.66 8.05 -5.14
N LEU A 502 -23.97 8.89 -4.35
CA LEU A 502 -24.61 9.67 -3.29
C LEU A 502 -25.61 10.69 -3.85
N ILE A 503 -25.21 11.43 -4.89
CA ILE A 503 -26.07 12.42 -5.55
C ILE A 503 -27.32 11.73 -6.10
N GLU A 504 -27.16 10.58 -6.76
CA GLU A 504 -28.30 9.82 -7.28
C GLU A 504 -29.22 9.33 -6.15
N TYR A 505 -28.66 8.86 -5.04
CA TYR A 505 -29.43 8.47 -3.86
C TYR A 505 -30.28 9.62 -3.29
N CYS A 506 -29.70 10.83 -3.23
CA CYS A 506 -30.37 12.04 -2.76
C CYS A 506 -31.48 12.48 -3.73
N ARG A 507 -31.18 12.49 -5.03
CA ARG A 507 -32.12 12.83 -6.10
C ARG A 507 -33.37 11.96 -6.07
N GLN A 508 -33.22 10.65 -5.86
CA GLN A 508 -34.33 9.70 -5.72
C GLN A 508 -35.25 9.98 -4.51
N ARG A 509 -34.80 10.78 -3.55
CA ARG A 509 -35.53 11.12 -2.31
C ARG A 509 -35.96 12.57 -2.24
N ASN A 510 -35.84 13.32 -3.34
CA ASN A 510 -36.12 14.76 -3.40
C ASN A 510 -35.27 15.58 -2.41
N ILE A 511 -34.04 15.13 -2.13
CA ILE A 511 -33.04 15.91 -1.42
C ILE A 511 -32.23 16.66 -2.48
N HIS A 512 -32.09 17.98 -2.35
CA HIS A 512 -31.26 18.75 -3.27
C HIS A 512 -29.80 18.34 -3.07
N SER A 513 -29.10 17.97 -4.14
CA SER A 513 -27.71 17.55 -4.01
C SER A 513 -26.85 17.92 -5.19
N GLU A 514 -25.61 18.32 -4.90
CA GLU A 514 -24.61 18.74 -5.89
C GLU A 514 -23.21 18.41 -5.38
N ARG A 515 -22.28 18.07 -6.29
CA ARG A 515 -20.85 18.07 -5.99
C ARG A 515 -20.27 19.40 -6.43
N LEU A 516 -19.71 20.14 -5.48
CA LEU A 516 -19.25 21.51 -5.69
C LEU A 516 -17.87 21.54 -6.36
N LEU A 517 -17.68 22.52 -7.25
CA LEU A 517 -16.41 22.84 -7.89
C LEU A 517 -16.39 24.33 -8.26
N GLY A 518 -15.32 25.02 -7.89
CA GLY A 518 -15.18 26.46 -8.15
C GLY A 518 -15.86 27.29 -7.06
N CYS A 519 -16.89 28.08 -7.41
CA CYS A 519 -17.67 28.87 -6.46
C CYS A 519 -19.17 28.57 -6.55
N LYS A 520 -19.87 28.66 -5.42
CA LYS A 520 -21.32 28.54 -5.35
C LYS A 520 -21.87 29.49 -4.29
N GLU A 521 -23.03 30.10 -4.59
CA GLU A 521 -23.84 30.82 -3.61
C GLU A 521 -25.14 30.05 -3.35
N ILE A 522 -25.53 29.94 -2.09
CA ILE A 522 -26.73 29.28 -1.60
C ILE A 522 -27.41 30.26 -0.64
N ILE A 523 -28.68 30.55 -0.88
CA ILE A 523 -29.52 31.39 -0.01
C ILE A 523 -30.52 30.49 0.70
N LEU A 524 -30.55 30.56 2.04
CA LEU A 524 -31.47 29.81 2.88
C LEU A 524 -32.44 30.82 3.53
N ASP A 525 -33.67 30.89 3.01
CA ASP A 525 -34.74 31.74 3.54
C ASP A 525 -35.16 31.33 4.97
N GLU A 526 -36.07 32.03 5.65
CA GLU A 526 -36.65 31.53 6.92
C GLU A 526 -37.44 30.23 6.70
N ALA A 527 -37.40 29.32 7.68
CA ALA A 527 -38.05 28.01 7.56
C ALA A 527 -39.57 28.14 7.46
N ALA A 528 -40.16 27.58 6.40
CA ALA A 528 -41.60 27.29 6.35
C ALA A 528 -41.91 26.16 7.35
N GLY A 529 -42.27 26.51 8.58
CA GLY A 529 -43.01 25.73 9.59
C GLY A 529 -42.64 24.25 9.80
N ASN A 530 -42.24 23.91 11.04
CA ASN A 530 -42.09 22.56 11.61
C ASN A 530 -42.76 21.44 10.78
N ARG A 531 -41.95 20.69 10.03
CA ARG A 531 -42.39 19.41 9.45
C ARG A 531 -42.17 18.30 10.48
N SER A 532 -43.18 17.47 10.67
CA SER A 532 -43.07 16.30 11.53
C SER A 532 -41.91 15.41 11.10
N PRO A 533 -41.13 14.86 12.06
CA PRO A 533 -40.11 13.86 11.76
C PRO A 533 -40.74 12.69 11.01
N LEU A 534 -40.03 12.14 10.01
CA LEU A 534 -40.41 10.87 9.40
C LEU A 534 -40.56 9.83 10.51
N ALA A 535 -41.63 9.04 10.43
CA ALA A 535 -42.04 8.12 11.49
C ALA A 535 -40.85 7.25 11.95
N PRO A 536 -40.58 7.14 13.26
CA PRO A 536 -39.53 6.25 13.74
C PRO A 536 -39.81 4.81 13.27
N LEU A 537 -38.76 4.10 12.88
CA LEU A 537 -38.85 2.69 12.47
C LEU A 537 -39.69 1.91 13.47
N SER A 538 -40.66 1.17 12.94
CA SER A 538 -41.61 0.39 13.71
C SER A 538 -40.86 -0.59 14.64
N PRO A 539 -41.38 -0.92 15.83
CA PRO A 539 -40.77 -1.92 16.70
C PRO A 539 -40.53 -3.27 16.00
N SER A 540 -41.33 -3.59 14.98
CA SER A 540 -41.16 -4.75 14.09
C SER A 540 -39.86 -4.74 13.29
N ASP A 541 -39.36 -3.56 12.89
CA ASP A 541 -38.11 -3.45 12.12
C ASP A 541 -36.87 -3.58 13.01
N ARG A 542 -36.96 -3.15 14.29
CA ARG A 542 -35.90 -3.40 15.30
C ARG A 542 -35.81 -4.88 15.68
N LEU A 543 -36.94 -5.57 15.73
CA LEU A 543 -37.01 -7.01 16.05
C LEU A 543 -36.51 -7.91 14.90
N ARG A 544 -36.61 -7.46 13.64
CA ARG A 544 -36.03 -8.18 12.49
C ARG A 544 -34.50 -8.17 12.49
N GLN A 545 -33.85 -7.16 13.07
CA GLN A 545 -32.39 -7.11 13.19
C GLN A 545 -31.84 -7.94 14.37
N GLN A 546 -32.66 -8.24 15.38
CA GLN A 546 -32.25 -9.08 16.53
C GLN A 546 -32.59 -10.59 16.39
N LYS A 547 -33.36 -10.98 15.37
CA LYS A 547 -33.73 -12.40 15.11
C LYS A 547 -33.40 -12.88 13.70
N GLY A 548 -32.30 -12.38 13.12
CA GLY A 548 -31.70 -12.93 11.89
C GLY A 548 -30.74 -14.09 12.16
N GLY A 549 -31.11 -14.99 13.07
CA GLY A 549 -30.41 -16.25 13.32
C GLY A 549 -31.25 -17.42 12.81
N THR A 550 -30.65 -18.19 11.90
CA THR A 550 -31.02 -19.56 11.46
C THR A 550 -32.25 -19.79 10.55
N GLN A 551 -31.91 -20.25 9.33
CA GLN A 551 -32.53 -21.26 8.45
C GLN A 551 -33.98 -21.11 7.93
N ALA A 552 -34.11 -21.01 6.59
CA ALA A 552 -34.79 -21.95 5.66
C ALA A 552 -35.22 -21.22 4.37
N SER A 553 -34.50 -21.42 3.26
CA SER A 553 -34.81 -22.36 2.14
C SER A 553 -35.64 -21.72 1.02
N PHE A 554 -34.98 -21.38 -0.10
CA PHE A 554 -35.63 -21.25 -1.41
C PHE A 554 -34.67 -21.80 -2.48
N PHE A 555 -34.76 -23.10 -2.71
CA PHE A 555 -34.59 -23.66 -4.05
C PHE A 555 -35.96 -23.63 -4.70
N ASP A 556 -36.12 -22.84 -5.75
CA ASP A 556 -36.72 -23.31 -7.00
C ASP A 556 -36.41 -22.32 -8.12
N ASN A 557 -35.84 -22.87 -9.18
CA ASN A 557 -35.44 -22.23 -10.43
C ASN A 557 -36.21 -22.99 -11.53
N PRO A 558 -36.69 -22.33 -12.60
CA PRO A 558 -35.92 -22.47 -13.85
C PRO A 558 -35.99 -21.26 -14.81
N PHE A 559 -34.80 -20.84 -15.28
CA PHE A 559 -34.44 -20.48 -16.68
C PHE A 559 -35.30 -19.40 -17.40
N ILE A 560 -34.79 -18.28 -17.98
CA ILE A 560 -33.55 -17.99 -18.73
C ILE A 560 -33.36 -16.45 -18.80
N ARG A 561 -32.15 -15.94 -18.54
CA ARG A 561 -31.34 -15.01 -19.39
C ARG A 561 -30.44 -14.07 -18.58
N ASN A 562 -29.15 -14.41 -18.62
CA ASN A 562 -27.98 -13.55 -18.45
C ASN A 562 -27.71 -12.82 -19.80
N PRO A 563 -26.66 -11.97 -20.00
CA PRO A 563 -25.66 -11.45 -19.04
C PRO A 563 -25.23 -9.97 -19.26
N GLN A 564 -24.72 -9.28 -18.22
CA GLN A 564 -23.76 -8.13 -18.21
C GLN A 564 -23.94 -7.39 -16.86
N GLU A 565 -22.97 -7.07 -16.00
CA GLU A 565 -21.53 -6.85 -16.07
C GLU A 565 -20.88 -7.33 -14.76
N ASN A 566 -19.77 -8.06 -14.86
CA ASN A 566 -18.98 -8.52 -13.72
C ASN A 566 -17.68 -7.70 -13.67
N GLN A 567 -17.56 -6.91 -12.59
CA GLN A 567 -16.33 -6.30 -12.14
C GLN A 567 -15.33 -7.37 -11.69
N THR A 568 -14.14 -7.34 -12.29
CA THR A 568 -12.96 -8.07 -11.85
C THR A 568 -12.17 -7.28 -10.82
N LYS A 569 -12.18 -7.77 -9.57
CA LYS A 569 -11.20 -7.48 -8.50
C LYS A 569 -10.08 -8.52 -8.56
N ARG A 570 -8.83 -8.07 -8.70
CA ARG A 570 -7.59 -8.77 -8.28
C ARG A 570 -7.12 -8.04 -7.01
N SER A 571 -7.22 -8.54 -5.77
CA SER A 571 -6.55 -9.68 -5.09
C SER A 571 -5.02 -9.50 -4.90
N GLU A 572 -4.66 -8.62 -3.95
CA GLU A 572 -3.30 -8.48 -3.40
C GLU A 572 -3.04 -9.47 -2.23
N VAL A 573 -1.78 -9.91 -2.11
CA VAL A 573 -1.27 -11.04 -1.32
C VAL A 573 -0.56 -10.54 -0.02
N PRO A 574 -0.61 -11.25 1.13
CA PRO A 574 -0.15 -10.72 2.43
C PRO A 574 1.29 -11.15 2.85
N PHE A 575 2.08 -10.22 3.41
CA PHE A 575 3.36 -10.50 4.10
C PHE A 575 3.29 -10.39 5.64
N PHE A 576 4.16 -11.16 6.31
CA PHE A 576 4.20 -11.55 7.73
C PHE A 576 4.97 -10.58 8.66
N LYS A 577 4.54 -10.51 9.93
CA LYS A 577 5.26 -9.95 11.10
C LYS A 577 5.99 -11.08 11.84
N GLY A 578 7.18 -10.81 12.38
CA GLY A 578 7.88 -11.64 13.36
C GLY A 578 9.12 -10.92 13.88
N ASP A 579 9.13 -10.64 15.19
CA ASP A 579 10.23 -10.05 15.96
C ASP A 579 11.51 -10.91 15.89
N LEU A 580 12.68 -10.25 15.76
CA LEU A 580 13.98 -10.56 16.35
C LEU A 580 14.97 -9.45 15.93
N GLY A 581 15.49 -8.69 16.89
CA GLY A 581 16.40 -7.56 16.68
C GLY A 581 17.74 -7.96 16.05
N GLY A 582 17.95 -7.49 14.82
CA GLY A 582 19.19 -7.60 14.04
C GLY A 582 18.89 -7.40 12.56
N SER A 583 19.65 -6.54 11.87
CA SER A 583 19.57 -6.48 10.41
C SER A 583 19.78 -7.89 9.85
N PRO A 584 18.90 -8.41 8.96
CA PRO A 584 19.03 -9.77 8.48
C PRO A 584 20.41 -9.96 7.81
N PRO A 585 21.04 -11.15 7.98
CA PRO A 585 22.32 -11.46 7.33
C PRO A 585 22.32 -11.05 5.86
N ILE A 586 23.43 -10.53 5.34
CA ILE A 586 23.50 -9.97 3.97
C ILE A 586 22.93 -10.94 2.91
N GLN A 587 23.12 -12.24 3.13
CA GLN A 587 22.61 -13.34 2.31
C GLN A 587 21.09 -13.50 2.31
N VAL A 588 20.41 -13.18 3.42
CA VAL A 588 18.94 -13.23 3.59
C VAL A 588 18.31 -11.93 3.10
N TRP A 589 19.03 -10.82 3.26
CA TRP A 589 18.60 -9.52 2.79
C TRP A 589 18.66 -9.37 1.26
N LEU A 590 19.81 -9.61 0.62
CA LEU A 590 19.99 -9.55 -0.85
C LEU A 590 19.01 -10.45 -1.61
N ALA A 591 18.77 -11.57 -0.99
CA ALA A 591 17.80 -12.57 -1.27
C ALA A 591 16.33 -12.09 -1.27
N ASN A 592 15.88 -11.41 -0.22
CA ASN A 592 14.55 -10.79 -0.15
C ASN A 592 14.40 -9.68 -1.20
N LEU A 593 15.51 -9.02 -1.58
CA LEU A 593 15.54 -8.07 -2.70
C LEU A 593 15.44 -8.78 -4.05
N ALA A 594 16.09 -9.93 -4.22
CA ALA A 594 15.96 -10.76 -5.42
C ALA A 594 14.54 -11.29 -5.64
N GLN A 595 13.77 -11.52 -4.57
CA GLN A 595 12.33 -11.85 -4.65
C GLN A 595 11.47 -10.70 -5.15
N GLN A 596 12.01 -9.49 -5.10
CA GLN A 596 11.44 -8.26 -5.65
C GLN A 596 12.09 -7.91 -7.01
N ASP A 597 12.74 -8.88 -7.66
CA ASP A 597 13.48 -8.75 -8.93
C ASP A 597 14.63 -7.72 -8.91
N ILE A 598 15.11 -7.36 -7.72
CA ILE A 598 16.24 -6.45 -7.52
C ILE A 598 17.53 -7.28 -7.49
N ARG A 599 18.39 -7.11 -8.50
CA ARG A 599 19.63 -7.86 -8.72
C ARG A 599 20.85 -6.97 -8.68
N PHE A 600 21.99 -7.55 -8.33
CA PHE A 600 23.26 -6.85 -8.21
C PHE A 600 24.35 -7.53 -9.04
N SER A 601 25.20 -6.76 -9.71
CA SER A 601 26.37 -7.23 -10.44
C SER A 601 27.55 -6.28 -10.24
N ILE A 602 28.77 -6.72 -10.56
CA ILE A 602 29.97 -5.87 -10.49
C ILE A 602 30.48 -5.62 -11.91
N GLU A 603 30.69 -4.36 -12.26
CA GLU A 603 31.38 -3.97 -13.49
C GLU A 603 32.85 -3.68 -13.17
N GLN A 604 33.77 -4.30 -13.91
CA GLN A 604 35.21 -4.08 -13.82
C GLN A 604 35.65 -3.17 -14.97
N ASP A 605 35.50 -1.87 -14.78
CA ASP A 605 36.01 -0.85 -15.70
C ASP A 605 36.81 0.18 -14.89
N GLY A 606 38.07 -0.17 -14.57
CA GLY A 606 39.02 0.68 -13.82
C GLY A 606 39.55 0.08 -12.51
N ALA A 607 40.24 0.92 -11.71
CA ALA A 607 40.97 0.50 -10.51
C ALA A 607 40.10 0.16 -9.28
N GLU A 608 38.79 0.48 -9.29
CA GLU A 608 37.83 0.12 -8.24
C GLU A 608 36.56 -0.54 -8.78
N PRO A 609 36.04 -1.60 -8.13
CA PRO A 609 34.86 -2.36 -8.55
C PRO A 609 33.57 -1.57 -8.35
N ARG A 610 32.77 -1.39 -9.43
CA ARG A 610 31.49 -0.68 -9.37
C ARG A 610 30.30 -1.64 -9.24
N LEU A 611 29.49 -1.43 -8.20
CA LEU A 611 28.25 -2.18 -7.97
C LEU A 611 27.12 -1.65 -8.84
N LYS A 612 26.60 -2.48 -9.74
CA LYS A 612 25.42 -2.22 -10.57
C LYS A 612 24.20 -2.89 -9.97
N CYS A 613 23.13 -2.14 -9.80
CA CYS A 613 21.84 -2.64 -9.31
C CYS A 613 20.81 -2.58 -10.44
N ASN A 614 20.24 -3.73 -10.79
CA ASN A 614 19.15 -3.85 -11.75
C ASN A 614 17.86 -4.15 -10.99
N ALA A 615 16.85 -3.29 -11.13
CA ALA A 615 15.59 -3.44 -10.40
C ALA A 615 14.41 -3.00 -11.27
N PRO A 616 13.21 -3.58 -11.07
CA PRO A 616 11.99 -3.08 -11.71
C PRO A 616 11.74 -1.61 -11.32
N LYS A 617 11.14 -0.83 -12.23
CA LYS A 617 10.81 0.57 -11.98
C LYS A 617 9.92 0.69 -10.73
N GLY A 618 10.31 1.53 -9.77
CA GLY A 618 9.59 1.71 -8.51
C GLY A 618 9.94 0.73 -7.37
N MET A 619 10.76 -0.30 -7.61
CA MET A 619 11.23 -1.23 -6.56
C MET A 619 12.40 -0.66 -5.73
N LEU A 620 13.26 0.16 -6.35
CA LEU A 620 14.33 0.89 -5.66
C LEU A 620 13.78 2.14 -4.96
N THR A 621 13.01 1.92 -3.90
CA THR A 621 12.59 2.99 -3.00
C THR A 621 13.79 3.71 -2.39
N ALA A 622 13.66 4.98 -2.01
CA ALA A 622 14.75 5.73 -1.37
C ALA A 622 15.29 5.03 -0.11
N ALA A 623 14.42 4.39 0.68
CA ALA A 623 14.82 3.58 1.83
C ALA A 623 15.66 2.36 1.42
N LEU A 624 15.29 1.68 0.34
CA LEU A 624 16.07 0.56 -0.17
C LEU A 624 17.40 1.04 -0.79
N GLN A 625 17.42 2.15 -1.51
CA GLN A 625 18.64 2.76 -2.04
C GLN A 625 19.60 3.17 -0.91
N ALA A 626 19.07 3.72 0.19
CA ALA A 626 19.84 4.04 1.39
C ALA A 626 20.40 2.77 2.06
N GLN A 627 19.60 1.71 2.21
CA GLN A 627 20.10 0.41 2.70
C GLN A 627 21.14 -0.20 1.75
N LEU A 628 20.99 -0.04 0.44
CA LEU A 628 21.95 -0.49 -0.58
C LEU A 628 23.25 0.31 -0.54
N LYS A 629 23.19 1.61 -0.26
CA LYS A 629 24.36 2.45 -0.03
C LYS A 629 25.06 2.12 1.28
N GLN A 630 24.30 1.99 2.36
CA GLN A 630 24.82 1.65 3.68
C GLN A 630 25.50 0.28 3.69
N ARG A 631 24.92 -0.69 2.98
CA ARG A 631 25.46 -2.05 2.85
C ARG A 631 26.32 -2.21 1.60
N LYS A 632 26.63 -1.16 0.84
CA LYS A 632 27.37 -1.23 -0.44
C LYS A 632 28.70 -1.98 -0.28
N ALA A 633 29.43 -1.70 0.79
CA ALA A 633 30.68 -2.40 1.10
C ALA A 633 30.45 -3.90 1.39
N GLU A 634 29.43 -4.27 2.17
CA GLU A 634 29.04 -5.66 2.42
C GLU A 634 28.57 -6.39 1.16
N ILE A 635 27.84 -5.70 0.27
CA ILE A 635 27.34 -6.26 -1.00
C ILE A 635 28.49 -6.47 -1.98
N ILE A 636 29.37 -5.47 -2.14
CA ILE A 636 30.57 -5.59 -2.97
C ILE A 636 31.45 -6.69 -2.39
N GLN A 637 31.68 -6.72 -1.09
CA GLN A 637 32.43 -7.80 -0.43
C GLN A 637 31.77 -9.17 -0.65
N PHE A 638 30.44 -9.28 -0.55
CA PHE A 638 29.71 -10.53 -0.79
C PHE A 638 29.77 -11.01 -2.26
N LEU A 639 29.74 -10.07 -3.22
CA LEU A 639 29.79 -10.37 -4.66
C LEU A 639 31.23 -10.53 -5.19
N MET A 640 32.22 -9.94 -4.53
CA MET A 640 33.66 -10.06 -4.82
C MET A 640 34.35 -11.12 -3.98
N MET A 641 33.72 -11.59 -2.91
CA MET A 641 34.18 -12.77 -2.19
C MET A 641 34.43 -13.82 -3.27
N PRO A 642 35.63 -14.45 -3.30
CA PRO A 642 35.79 -15.64 -4.10
C PRO A 642 34.61 -16.54 -3.74
N PRO A 643 33.94 -17.19 -4.73
CA PRO A 643 32.72 -17.93 -4.50
C PRO A 643 32.84 -18.61 -3.15
N GLN A 644 31.95 -18.24 -2.20
CA GLN A 644 32.00 -18.79 -0.83
C GLN A 644 32.38 -20.24 -0.96
N PRO A 645 33.44 -20.70 -0.24
CA PRO A 645 34.11 -21.97 -0.51
C PRO A 645 33.03 -22.94 -0.89
N GLN A 646 32.99 -23.28 -2.19
CA GLN A 646 31.83 -23.81 -2.91
C GLN A 646 30.95 -24.52 -1.89
N ILE A 647 29.83 -23.89 -1.45
CA ILE A 647 29.02 -24.46 -0.35
C ILE A 647 28.93 -25.92 -0.69
N ASP A 648 29.48 -26.76 0.17
CA ASP A 648 29.49 -28.17 -0.11
C ASP A 648 28.04 -28.61 0.10
N LEU A 649 27.25 -28.48 -0.97
CA LEU A 649 25.83 -28.79 -0.97
C LEU A 649 25.62 -30.28 -0.68
N ALA A 650 26.65 -31.11 -0.87
CA ALA A 650 26.65 -32.49 -0.39
C ALA A 650 26.88 -32.56 1.13
N ALA A 651 27.73 -31.72 1.73
CA ALA A 651 27.87 -31.59 3.19
C ALA A 651 26.66 -30.95 3.89
N GLU A 652 25.82 -30.20 3.18
CA GLU A 652 24.52 -29.68 3.68
C GLU A 652 23.43 -30.76 3.71
N ALA A 653 23.59 -31.85 2.96
CA ALA A 653 22.64 -32.96 2.90
C ALA A 653 22.78 -33.93 4.10
N ILE A 654 22.84 -33.39 5.32
CA ILE A 654 22.94 -34.17 6.56
C ILE A 654 21.62 -34.08 7.32
N LEU A 655 20.96 -35.23 7.48
CA LEU A 655 19.77 -35.34 8.31
C LEU A 655 20.16 -35.42 9.79
N ASP A 656 19.60 -34.54 10.61
CA ASP A 656 19.79 -34.50 12.07
C ASP A 656 19.87 -35.91 12.68
N PRO A 657 21.00 -36.28 13.32
CA PRO A 657 21.18 -37.59 13.94
C PRO A 657 20.15 -37.90 15.05
N ALA A 658 19.55 -36.88 15.67
CA ALA A 658 18.51 -37.07 16.68
C ALA A 658 17.19 -37.59 16.09
N ILE A 659 17.00 -37.48 14.76
CA ILE A 659 15.82 -38.03 14.07
C ILE A 659 16.02 -39.54 13.87
N GLN A 660 15.46 -40.30 14.81
CA GLN A 660 15.45 -41.76 14.83
C GLN A 660 14.03 -42.29 14.66
N LEU A 661 13.88 -43.47 14.04
CA LEU A 661 12.56 -44.09 13.87
C LEU A 661 11.97 -44.51 15.22
N ALA A 662 10.69 -44.23 15.42
CA ALA A 662 9.92 -44.84 16.50
C ALA A 662 9.78 -46.36 16.30
N ALA A 663 9.66 -47.10 17.39
CA ALA A 663 9.56 -48.57 17.38
C ALA A 663 8.23 -49.13 16.82
N ARG A 664 7.23 -48.27 16.56
CA ARG A 664 5.88 -48.66 16.12
C ARG A 664 5.58 -48.11 14.73
N SER A 665 5.05 -48.96 13.85
CA SER A 665 4.52 -48.59 12.53
C SER A 665 3.01 -48.80 12.50
N ALA A 666 2.27 -47.86 11.92
CA ALA A 666 0.82 -47.99 11.76
C ALA A 666 0.51 -48.94 10.57
N SER A 667 -0.43 -49.87 10.75
CA SER A 667 -0.81 -50.88 9.74
C SER A 667 -2.26 -50.76 9.25
N HIS A 668 -2.86 -49.58 9.37
CA HIS A 668 -4.26 -49.33 9.02
C HIS A 668 -4.38 -48.25 7.93
N PRO A 669 -5.47 -48.23 7.15
CA PRO A 669 -5.77 -47.12 6.25
C PRO A 669 -5.72 -45.79 7.01
N PRO A 670 -5.09 -44.74 6.47
CA PRO A 670 -4.89 -43.50 7.21
C PRO A 670 -6.23 -42.83 7.51
N GLN A 671 -6.48 -42.49 8.77
CA GLN A 671 -7.65 -41.73 9.20
C GLN A 671 -7.34 -40.24 9.33
N ARG A 672 -6.07 -39.89 9.54
CA ARG A 672 -5.61 -38.49 9.65
C ARG A 672 -4.38 -38.25 8.80
N ILE A 673 -4.50 -37.35 7.84
CA ILE A 673 -3.47 -37.02 6.86
C ILE A 673 -2.98 -35.61 7.10
N LEU A 674 -1.66 -35.41 7.21
CA LEU A 674 -1.07 -34.07 7.16
C LEU A 674 -0.74 -33.70 5.72
N LEU A 675 -1.27 -32.60 5.23
CA LEU A 675 -0.91 -31.98 3.96
C LEU A 675 -0.22 -30.64 4.21
N THR A 676 1.00 -30.50 3.70
CA THR A 676 1.68 -29.20 3.66
C THR A 676 1.49 -28.54 2.29
N GLY A 677 1.41 -27.21 2.27
CA GLY A 677 1.21 -26.46 1.03
C GLY A 677 -0.20 -26.51 0.45
N ALA A 678 -1.22 -26.78 1.29
CA ALA A 678 -2.64 -26.83 0.88
C ALA A 678 -3.17 -25.51 0.28
N THR A 679 -2.50 -24.38 0.54
CA THR A 679 -2.80 -23.06 -0.04
C THR A 679 -1.99 -22.75 -1.30
N GLY A 680 -1.25 -23.71 -1.84
CA GLY A 680 -0.55 -23.61 -3.12
C GLY A 680 -1.35 -24.26 -4.26
N PHE A 681 -0.93 -24.05 -5.51
CA PHE A 681 -1.67 -24.53 -6.69
C PHE A 681 -1.87 -26.05 -6.68
N LEU A 682 -0.80 -26.86 -6.79
CA LEU A 682 -0.92 -28.32 -6.73
C LEU A 682 -1.55 -28.80 -5.40
N GLY A 683 -1.25 -28.11 -4.30
CA GLY A 683 -1.75 -28.48 -2.96
C GLY A 683 -3.26 -28.39 -2.83
N ALA A 684 -3.91 -27.40 -3.47
CA ALA A 684 -5.36 -27.28 -3.49
C ALA A 684 -6.03 -28.46 -4.22
N PHE A 685 -5.46 -28.90 -5.33
CA PHE A 685 -5.96 -30.07 -6.07
C PHE A 685 -5.64 -31.38 -5.36
N LEU A 686 -4.45 -31.53 -4.76
CA LEU A 686 -4.13 -32.68 -3.90
C LEU A 686 -5.09 -32.78 -2.72
N LEU A 687 -5.44 -31.65 -2.08
CA LEU A 687 -6.43 -31.64 -1.01
C LEU A 687 -7.80 -32.12 -1.51
N ASN A 688 -8.24 -31.61 -2.67
CA ASN A 688 -9.49 -32.04 -3.27
C ASN A 688 -9.48 -33.55 -3.59
N GLU A 689 -8.41 -34.08 -4.19
CA GLU A 689 -8.28 -35.52 -4.48
C GLU A 689 -8.23 -36.38 -3.21
N LEU A 690 -7.52 -35.94 -2.16
CA LEU A 690 -7.52 -36.63 -0.87
C LEU A 690 -8.89 -36.67 -0.21
N LEU A 691 -9.66 -35.57 -0.32
CA LEU A 691 -11.03 -35.52 0.17
C LEU A 691 -11.96 -36.46 -0.62
N GLN A 692 -11.77 -36.57 -1.94
CA GLN A 692 -12.61 -37.41 -2.80
C GLN A 692 -12.27 -38.91 -2.71
N GLN A 693 -10.98 -39.25 -2.58
CA GLN A 693 -10.51 -40.64 -2.68
C GLN A 693 -10.25 -41.30 -1.31
N THR A 694 -10.43 -40.58 -0.20
CA THR A 694 -10.25 -41.13 1.16
C THR A 694 -11.40 -40.70 2.06
N HIS A 695 -11.50 -41.29 3.25
CA HIS A 695 -12.39 -40.85 4.33
C HIS A 695 -11.65 -40.10 5.46
N ALA A 696 -10.37 -39.81 5.29
CA ALA A 696 -9.52 -39.23 6.33
C ALA A 696 -9.84 -37.75 6.63
N GLU A 697 -9.58 -37.32 7.85
CA GLU A 697 -9.43 -35.90 8.19
C GLU A 697 -8.10 -35.38 7.62
N ILE A 698 -8.15 -34.22 6.95
CA ILE A 698 -6.96 -33.63 6.31
C ILE A 698 -6.51 -32.42 7.11
N TYR A 699 -5.43 -32.62 7.85
CA TYR A 699 -4.73 -31.58 8.60
C TYR A 699 -3.90 -30.75 7.64
N CYS A 700 -4.17 -29.45 7.57
CA CYS A 700 -3.54 -28.55 6.60
C CYS A 700 -2.64 -27.56 7.32
N LEU A 701 -1.31 -27.73 7.21
CA LEU A 701 -0.35 -26.78 7.78
C LEU A 701 -0.34 -25.49 6.93
N ILE A 702 -0.75 -24.37 7.53
CA ILE A 702 -0.95 -23.10 6.85
C ILE A 702 -0.30 -21.98 7.65
N ARG A 703 0.50 -21.17 6.96
CA ARG A 703 1.07 -19.95 7.52
C ARG A 703 -0.05 -18.97 7.85
N ALA A 704 -0.35 -18.79 9.13
CA ALA A 704 -1.34 -17.84 9.64
C ALA A 704 -1.09 -17.53 11.12
N ASP A 705 -1.66 -16.42 11.60
CA ASP A 705 -1.49 -15.98 12.99
C ASP A 705 -2.25 -16.88 13.98
N ASN A 706 -3.32 -17.54 13.49
CA ASN A 706 -4.15 -18.46 14.27
C ASN A 706 -4.97 -19.38 13.34
N THR A 707 -5.61 -20.40 13.92
CA THR A 707 -6.41 -21.40 13.20
C THR A 707 -7.58 -20.80 12.41
N ALA A 708 -8.25 -19.76 12.93
CA ALA A 708 -9.35 -19.11 12.22
C ALA A 708 -8.87 -18.43 10.94
N SER A 709 -7.72 -17.74 10.99
CA SER A 709 -7.07 -17.15 9.82
C SER A 709 -6.59 -18.23 8.84
N ALA A 710 -6.06 -19.35 9.35
CA ALA A 710 -5.69 -20.50 8.51
C ALA A 710 -6.90 -21.08 7.75
N GLN A 711 -8.04 -21.23 8.42
CA GLN A 711 -9.29 -21.69 7.83
C GLN A 711 -9.78 -20.76 6.72
N GLN A 712 -9.82 -19.46 6.98
CA GLN A 712 -10.23 -18.47 5.98
C GLN A 712 -9.30 -18.47 4.75
N LYS A 713 -7.98 -18.57 4.96
CA LYS A 713 -7.00 -18.67 3.88
C LYS A 713 -7.21 -19.93 3.03
N LEU A 714 -7.43 -21.07 3.68
CA LEU A 714 -7.70 -22.33 2.99
C LEU A 714 -8.97 -22.25 2.15
N GLN A 715 -10.07 -21.80 2.75
CA GLN A 715 -11.36 -21.67 2.08
C GLN A 715 -11.27 -20.73 0.87
N ARG A 716 -10.66 -19.55 1.02
CA ARG A 716 -10.46 -18.61 -0.09
C ARG A 716 -9.64 -19.23 -1.22
N CYS A 717 -8.57 -19.96 -0.89
CA CYS A 717 -7.75 -20.64 -1.88
C CYS A 717 -8.55 -21.68 -2.67
N LEU A 718 -9.29 -22.56 -1.99
CA LEU A 718 -10.10 -23.59 -2.64
C LEU A 718 -11.24 -23.00 -3.48
N ILE A 719 -11.87 -21.92 -3.01
CA ILE A 719 -12.88 -21.18 -3.79
C ILE A 719 -12.24 -20.59 -5.05
N SER A 720 -11.07 -19.97 -4.92
CA SER A 720 -10.38 -19.32 -6.05
C SER A 720 -10.00 -20.31 -7.16
N TYR A 721 -9.74 -21.56 -6.81
CA TYR A 721 -9.46 -22.63 -7.76
C TYR A 721 -10.68 -23.47 -8.15
N GLY A 722 -11.87 -23.14 -7.63
CA GLY A 722 -13.12 -23.83 -7.96
C GLY A 722 -13.23 -25.25 -7.42
N VAL A 723 -12.48 -25.58 -6.35
CA VAL A 723 -12.44 -26.92 -5.73
C VAL A 723 -13.00 -26.94 -4.30
N TRP A 724 -13.63 -25.85 -3.86
CA TRP A 724 -14.31 -25.81 -2.56
C TRP A 724 -15.56 -26.68 -2.56
N GLN A 725 -15.68 -27.57 -1.57
CA GLN A 725 -16.85 -28.43 -1.37
C GLN A 725 -17.37 -28.27 0.05
N GLU A 726 -18.48 -27.55 0.22
CA GLU A 726 -19.05 -27.22 1.53
C GLU A 726 -19.39 -28.47 2.35
N LEU A 727 -19.89 -29.53 1.70
CA LEU A 727 -20.23 -30.80 2.36
C LEU A 727 -19.01 -31.53 2.97
N LEU A 728 -17.80 -31.26 2.48
CA LEU A 728 -16.57 -31.90 2.95
C LEU A 728 -15.78 -31.02 3.94
N GLN A 729 -16.29 -29.84 4.28
CA GLN A 729 -15.61 -28.90 5.18
C GLN A 729 -15.29 -29.50 6.55
N HIS A 730 -16.15 -30.39 7.06
CA HIS A 730 -15.96 -31.05 8.36
C HIS A 730 -14.71 -31.95 8.43
N ARG A 731 -14.13 -32.33 7.28
CA ARG A 731 -12.89 -33.12 7.19
C ARG A 731 -11.64 -32.25 7.07
N LEU A 732 -11.78 -30.93 6.95
CA LEU A 732 -10.66 -30.01 6.85
C LEU A 732 -10.25 -29.56 8.25
N MET A 733 -9.00 -29.83 8.63
CA MET A 733 -8.42 -29.44 9.92
C MET A 733 -7.26 -28.44 9.71
N PRO A 734 -7.52 -27.14 9.51
CA PRO A 734 -6.47 -26.14 9.36
C PRO A 734 -5.61 -26.05 10.62
N ILE A 735 -4.29 -26.02 10.46
CA ILE A 735 -3.32 -25.80 11.55
C ILE A 735 -2.50 -24.57 11.18
N ALA A 736 -2.44 -23.58 12.09
CA ALA A 736 -1.52 -22.46 11.97
C ALA A 736 -0.08 -22.92 12.25
N GLY A 737 0.79 -22.85 11.25
CA GLY A 737 2.20 -23.22 11.37
C GLY A 737 3.02 -22.79 10.15
N ASP A 738 4.35 -22.86 10.27
CA ASP A 738 5.30 -22.36 9.27
C ASP A 738 6.44 -23.35 9.04
N LEU A 739 6.59 -23.80 7.78
CA LEU A 739 7.67 -24.70 7.37
C LEU A 739 9.08 -24.10 7.54
N SER A 740 9.20 -22.77 7.61
CA SER A 740 10.49 -22.10 7.80
C SER A 740 10.97 -22.10 9.25
N GLN A 741 10.15 -22.58 10.19
CA GLN A 741 10.42 -22.55 11.63
C GLN A 741 10.66 -23.95 12.18
N PRO A 742 11.49 -24.09 13.25
CA PRO A 742 11.62 -25.35 14.00
C PRO A 742 10.25 -25.90 14.42
N LEU A 743 10.11 -27.23 14.45
CA LEU A 743 8.85 -27.90 14.81
C LEU A 743 7.64 -27.38 14.00
N LEU A 744 7.86 -26.97 12.75
CA LEU A 744 6.83 -26.43 11.86
C LEU A 744 6.15 -25.16 12.40
N GLY A 745 6.84 -24.39 13.26
CA GLY A 745 6.31 -23.19 13.92
C GLY A 745 5.28 -23.48 15.00
N LEU A 746 5.16 -24.74 15.44
CA LEU A 746 4.27 -25.16 16.52
C LEU A 746 5.00 -25.10 17.86
N SER A 747 4.23 -24.93 18.94
CA SER A 747 4.75 -25.21 20.28
C SER A 747 5.11 -26.69 20.39
N GLU A 748 6.06 -27.02 21.25
CA GLU A 748 6.46 -28.42 21.46
C GLU A 748 5.27 -29.32 21.80
N ALA A 749 4.39 -28.87 22.70
CA ALA A 749 3.16 -29.60 23.05
C ALA A 749 2.22 -29.82 21.84
N ALA A 750 2.06 -28.81 20.99
CA ALA A 750 1.24 -28.93 19.79
C ALA A 750 1.89 -29.86 18.74
N PHE A 751 3.22 -29.80 18.59
CA PHE A 751 3.97 -30.69 17.71
C PHE A 751 3.87 -32.16 18.16
N GLN A 752 4.04 -32.43 19.45
CA GLN A 752 3.88 -33.79 20.00
C GLN A 752 2.44 -34.30 19.82
N THR A 753 1.45 -33.43 20.06
CA THR A 753 0.03 -33.76 19.83
C THR A 753 -0.23 -34.12 18.37
N LEU A 754 0.27 -33.31 17.44
CA LEU A 754 0.15 -33.57 16.01
C LEU A 754 0.86 -34.87 15.62
N ALA A 755 2.09 -35.09 16.10
CA ALA A 755 2.87 -36.29 15.84
C ALA A 755 2.19 -37.57 16.36
N ALA A 756 1.41 -37.48 17.44
CA ALA A 756 0.65 -38.62 17.97
C ALA A 756 -0.64 -38.91 17.17
N GLN A 757 -1.16 -37.95 16.41
CA GLN A 757 -2.44 -38.07 15.71
C GLN A 757 -2.30 -38.43 14.23
N ILE A 758 -1.27 -37.97 13.55
CA ILE A 758 -1.13 -38.13 12.09
C ILE A 758 -0.69 -39.55 11.73
N ASP A 759 -1.33 -40.12 10.69
CA ASP A 759 -1.04 -41.46 10.18
C ASP A 759 -0.11 -41.43 8.97
N THR A 760 -0.28 -40.46 8.07
CA THR A 760 0.52 -40.29 6.86
C THR A 760 0.68 -38.81 6.50
N ILE A 761 1.77 -38.47 5.80
CA ILE A 761 2.13 -37.10 5.47
C ILE A 761 2.30 -36.94 3.95
N TYR A 762 1.63 -35.94 3.39
CA TYR A 762 1.87 -35.43 2.04
C TYR A 762 2.63 -34.12 2.14
N HIS A 763 3.94 -34.18 1.88
CA HIS A 763 4.79 -33.01 1.93
C HIS A 763 4.89 -32.36 0.56
N ASN A 764 3.94 -31.45 0.29
CA ASN A 764 3.88 -30.65 -0.94
C ASN A 764 4.34 -29.20 -0.74
N GLY A 765 4.28 -28.67 0.49
CA GLY A 765 4.68 -27.30 0.78
C GLY A 765 6.16 -27.03 0.49
N ALA A 766 6.42 -26.01 -0.32
CA ALA A 766 7.75 -25.50 -0.62
C ALA A 766 7.66 -24.02 -1.01
N TRP A 767 8.74 -23.27 -0.84
CA TRP A 767 8.94 -21.99 -1.47
C TRP A 767 9.50 -22.20 -2.88
N VAL A 768 8.64 -22.03 -3.89
CA VAL A 768 9.00 -22.14 -5.30
C VAL A 768 9.37 -20.77 -5.84
N ASN A 769 10.67 -20.49 -5.95
CA ASN A 769 11.19 -19.26 -6.55
C ASN A 769 12.48 -19.55 -7.33
N HIS A 770 12.40 -19.51 -8.65
CA HIS A 770 13.50 -19.90 -9.55
C HIS A 770 14.62 -18.86 -9.65
N THR A 771 14.42 -17.65 -9.14
CA THR A 771 15.40 -16.54 -9.19
C THR A 771 16.15 -16.36 -7.87
N SER A 772 15.70 -16.99 -6.79
CA SER A 772 16.30 -16.92 -5.45
C SER A 772 17.48 -17.89 -5.29
N PRO A 773 18.56 -17.48 -4.57
CA PRO A 773 19.66 -18.38 -4.22
C PRO A 773 19.22 -19.45 -3.20
N TYR A 774 19.98 -20.54 -3.11
CA TYR A 774 19.73 -21.65 -2.18
C TYR A 774 19.56 -21.20 -0.72
N SER A 775 20.40 -20.27 -0.25
CA SER A 775 20.42 -19.81 1.15
C SER A 775 19.07 -19.31 1.66
N LEU A 776 18.25 -18.70 0.79
CA LEU A 776 16.89 -18.29 1.13
C LEU A 776 15.91 -19.41 1.29
N LEU A 777 16.02 -20.35 0.36
CA LEU A 777 15.05 -21.41 0.21
C LEU A 777 15.33 -22.52 1.22
N LYS A 778 16.54 -22.56 1.79
CA LYS A 778 16.98 -23.52 2.80
C LYS A 778 16.01 -23.65 3.98
N ALA A 779 15.60 -22.54 4.59
CA ALA A 779 14.73 -22.60 5.78
C ALA A 779 13.42 -23.36 5.49
N THR A 780 12.71 -22.97 4.44
CA THR A 780 11.42 -23.59 4.08
C THR A 780 11.57 -24.95 3.42
N ASN A 781 12.49 -25.10 2.47
CA ASN A 781 12.56 -26.27 1.59
C ASN A 781 13.45 -27.38 2.15
N VAL A 782 14.48 -27.06 2.94
CA VAL A 782 15.41 -28.04 3.51
C VAL A 782 15.08 -28.30 4.98
N LEU A 783 15.14 -27.25 5.81
CA LEU A 783 14.87 -27.41 7.25
C LEU A 783 13.40 -27.75 7.50
N GLY A 784 12.47 -27.16 6.75
CA GLY A 784 11.06 -27.57 6.78
C GLY A 784 10.85 -29.05 6.43
N THR A 785 11.56 -29.57 5.42
CA THR A 785 11.55 -31.02 5.12
C THR A 785 12.14 -31.84 6.26
N GLN A 786 13.22 -31.38 6.89
CA GLN A 786 13.78 -32.05 8.07
C GLN A 786 12.76 -32.11 9.23
N GLU A 787 12.03 -31.04 9.50
CA GLU A 787 11.01 -31.01 10.56
C GLU A 787 9.79 -31.88 10.22
N VAL A 788 9.44 -32.01 8.93
CA VAL A 788 8.45 -32.97 8.47
C VAL A 788 8.93 -34.41 8.67
N ILE A 789 10.19 -34.72 8.36
CA ILE A 789 10.78 -36.04 8.65
C ILE A 789 10.79 -36.29 10.16
N ARG A 790 11.13 -35.28 10.98
CA ARG A 790 11.07 -35.37 12.44
C ARG A 790 9.66 -35.75 12.92
N LEU A 791 8.62 -35.11 12.39
CA LEU A 791 7.23 -35.45 12.68
C LEU A 791 6.91 -36.89 12.23
N ALA A 792 7.38 -37.30 11.04
CA ALA A 792 7.16 -38.63 10.47
C ALA A 792 7.75 -39.76 11.33
N CYS A 793 8.85 -39.49 12.03
CA CYS A 793 9.55 -40.44 12.89
C CYS A 793 9.07 -40.41 14.35
N CYS A 794 8.40 -39.35 14.79
CA CYS A 794 8.03 -39.12 16.19
C CYS A 794 6.79 -39.93 16.61
N HIS A 795 6.83 -40.55 17.81
CA HIS A 795 5.82 -41.45 18.39
C HIS A 795 5.52 -42.74 17.61
N GLN A 796 5.17 -42.61 16.34
CA GLN A 796 4.91 -43.70 15.41
C GLN A 796 5.44 -43.32 14.02
N VAL A 797 5.91 -44.32 13.27
CA VAL A 797 6.37 -44.16 11.90
C VAL A 797 5.18 -43.86 10.99
N LYS A 798 5.27 -42.76 10.25
CA LYS A 798 4.23 -42.28 9.31
C LYS A 798 4.79 -42.35 7.90
N PRO A 799 4.12 -43.01 6.94
CA PRO A 799 4.53 -42.94 5.55
C PRO A 799 4.60 -41.47 5.07
N LEU A 800 5.64 -41.16 4.30
CA LEU A 800 5.90 -39.82 3.77
C LEU A 800 5.82 -39.83 2.24
N HIS A 801 4.80 -39.17 1.72
CA HIS A 801 4.63 -38.87 0.31
C HIS A 801 5.28 -37.50 0.03
N PHE A 802 6.51 -37.53 -0.50
CA PHE A 802 7.29 -36.32 -0.74
C PHE A 802 7.16 -35.84 -2.19
N ILE A 803 6.64 -34.62 -2.36
CA ILE A 803 6.53 -33.99 -3.67
C ILE A 803 7.83 -33.22 -3.92
N SER A 804 8.67 -33.79 -4.76
CA SER A 804 9.91 -33.21 -5.27
C SER A 804 9.68 -32.52 -6.62
N THR A 805 10.64 -32.60 -7.55
CA THR A 805 10.58 -32.03 -8.89
C THR A 805 11.64 -32.68 -9.77
N ILE A 806 11.43 -32.77 -11.10
CA ILE A 806 12.48 -33.20 -12.04
C ILE A 806 13.69 -32.24 -12.08
N SER A 807 13.53 -31.00 -11.60
CA SER A 807 14.62 -30.01 -11.55
C SER A 807 15.76 -30.39 -10.62
N VAL A 808 15.63 -31.45 -9.82
CA VAL A 808 16.73 -32.00 -9.02
C VAL A 808 17.83 -32.63 -9.89
N PHE A 809 17.59 -32.87 -11.18
CA PHE A 809 18.62 -33.39 -12.08
C PHE A 809 19.34 -32.28 -12.84
N ALA A 810 20.63 -32.50 -13.07
CA ALA A 810 21.48 -31.66 -13.91
C ALA A 810 22.09 -32.51 -15.03
N ALA A 811 22.16 -31.91 -16.22
CA ALA A 811 22.74 -32.54 -17.39
C ALA A 811 24.27 -32.67 -17.29
N ASN A 812 24.84 -33.71 -17.91
CA ASN A 812 26.30 -33.86 -18.06
C ASN A 812 26.87 -32.83 -19.06
N HIS A 813 28.15 -32.46 -18.96
CA HIS A 813 28.79 -31.55 -19.92
C HIS A 813 29.01 -32.15 -21.34
N GLN A 814 28.38 -33.28 -21.65
CA GLN A 814 28.52 -33.99 -22.94
C GLN A 814 27.34 -33.62 -23.84
N SER A 815 27.58 -33.38 -25.13
CA SER A 815 26.51 -33.09 -26.07
C SER A 815 25.62 -34.31 -26.33
N GLY A 816 24.31 -34.11 -26.47
CA GLY A 816 23.32 -35.17 -26.76
C GLY A 816 22.11 -35.18 -25.82
N VAL A 817 21.24 -36.18 -26.00
CA VAL A 817 20.07 -36.44 -25.15
C VAL A 817 20.46 -37.43 -24.05
N GLN A 818 20.24 -37.05 -22.78
CA GLN A 818 20.41 -37.92 -21.63
C GLN A 818 19.05 -38.27 -21.05
N ILE A 819 18.70 -39.56 -21.08
CA ILE A 819 17.47 -40.07 -20.47
C ILE A 819 17.74 -40.34 -18.99
N VAL A 820 17.01 -39.66 -18.10
CA VAL A 820 17.03 -39.87 -16.65
C VAL A 820 15.92 -40.85 -16.28
N GLN A 821 16.30 -41.97 -15.68
CA GLN A 821 15.38 -43.00 -15.21
C GLN A 821 14.74 -42.61 -13.87
N GLU A 822 13.55 -43.13 -13.58
CA GLU A 822 12.90 -42.94 -12.27
C GLU A 822 13.74 -43.49 -11.12
N SER A 823 14.48 -44.57 -11.38
CA SER A 823 15.39 -45.24 -10.44
C SER A 823 16.77 -44.59 -10.33
N ASP A 824 17.09 -43.57 -11.14
CA ASP A 824 18.39 -42.93 -11.10
C ASP A 824 18.58 -42.20 -9.76
N PRO A 825 19.72 -42.45 -9.07
CA PRO A 825 20.04 -41.74 -7.85
C PRO A 825 20.42 -40.28 -8.17
N LEU A 826 20.19 -39.40 -7.20
CA LEU A 826 20.76 -38.06 -7.24
C LEU A 826 22.28 -38.15 -7.12
N ASP A 827 23.04 -37.80 -8.16
CA ASP A 827 24.50 -37.84 -8.14
C ASP A 827 25.07 -36.70 -7.26
N PRO A 828 25.82 -36.99 -6.16
CA PRO A 828 26.45 -35.97 -5.31
C PRO A 828 27.38 -35.01 -6.06
N SER A 829 27.97 -35.44 -7.18
CA SER A 829 28.85 -34.63 -8.01
C SER A 829 28.12 -33.73 -9.00
N ARG A 830 26.79 -33.90 -9.15
CA ARG A 830 25.96 -33.20 -10.15
C ARG A 830 24.83 -32.43 -9.48
N VAL A 831 25.21 -31.40 -8.75
CA VAL A 831 24.25 -30.52 -8.11
C VAL A 831 23.68 -29.53 -9.14
N PRO A 832 22.35 -29.34 -9.20
CA PRO A 832 21.74 -28.35 -10.08
C PRO A 832 22.24 -26.92 -9.85
N SER A 833 22.16 -26.08 -10.88
CA SER A 833 22.69 -24.71 -10.84
C SER A 833 21.74 -23.66 -10.24
N SER A 834 20.42 -23.88 -10.26
CA SER A 834 19.45 -22.92 -9.71
C SER A 834 19.19 -23.13 -8.22
N GLY A 835 18.99 -22.04 -7.46
CA GLY A 835 18.79 -22.12 -6.00
C GLY A 835 17.58 -22.94 -5.57
N TYR A 836 16.46 -22.86 -6.31
CA TYR A 836 15.30 -23.71 -6.09
C TYR A 836 15.63 -25.19 -6.29
N ALA A 837 16.26 -25.53 -7.42
CA ALA A 837 16.67 -26.90 -7.71
C ALA A 837 17.66 -27.45 -6.67
N GLN A 838 18.63 -26.64 -6.24
CA GLN A 838 19.57 -26.97 -5.15
C GLN A 838 18.83 -27.27 -3.85
N SER A 839 17.86 -26.43 -3.46
CA SER A 839 17.09 -26.63 -2.23
C SER A 839 16.26 -27.92 -2.26
N LYS A 840 15.64 -28.25 -3.41
CA LYS A 840 14.87 -29.48 -3.58
C LYS A 840 15.76 -30.71 -3.70
N TRP A 841 16.94 -30.59 -4.32
CA TRP A 841 17.94 -31.65 -4.38
C TRP A 841 18.39 -32.05 -2.97
N ILE A 842 18.72 -31.07 -2.11
CA ILE A 842 19.09 -31.34 -0.71
C ILE A 842 17.91 -31.92 0.06
N ALA A 843 16.71 -31.35 -0.08
CA ALA A 843 15.51 -31.88 0.58
C ALA A 843 15.25 -33.35 0.22
N GLU A 844 15.39 -33.71 -1.07
CA GLU A 844 15.23 -35.08 -1.53
C GLU A 844 16.36 -36.00 -1.04
N LYS A 845 17.59 -35.49 -0.89
CA LYS A 845 18.67 -36.22 -0.21
C LYS A 845 18.34 -36.51 1.25
N LEU A 846 17.81 -35.54 2.00
CA LEU A 846 17.36 -35.75 3.39
C LEU A 846 16.27 -36.83 3.47
N VAL A 847 15.30 -36.77 2.55
CA VAL A 847 14.25 -37.79 2.41
C VAL A 847 14.87 -39.16 2.10
N THR A 848 15.82 -39.24 1.17
CA THR A 848 16.52 -40.51 0.83
C THR A 848 17.30 -41.06 2.02
N ILE A 849 17.93 -40.20 2.84
CA ILE A 849 18.60 -40.61 4.09
C ILE A 849 17.58 -41.13 5.11
N ALA A 850 16.42 -40.48 5.24
CA ALA A 850 15.36 -40.99 6.10
C ALA A 850 14.82 -42.35 5.61
N GLN A 851 14.72 -42.52 4.28
CA GLN A 851 14.32 -43.78 3.66
C GLN A 851 15.33 -44.90 3.95
N SER A 852 16.63 -44.61 3.86
CA SER A 852 17.67 -45.59 4.20
C SER A 852 17.72 -45.94 5.70
N ARG A 853 17.27 -45.03 6.57
CA ARG A 853 17.02 -45.30 7.99
C ARG A 853 15.77 -46.16 8.22
N GLY A 854 14.90 -46.35 7.21
CA GLY A 854 13.72 -47.22 7.24
C GLY A 854 12.36 -46.49 7.22
N LEU A 855 12.32 -45.17 7.01
CA LEU A 855 11.06 -44.43 6.88
C LEU A 855 10.35 -44.80 5.55
N PRO A 856 9.08 -45.24 5.56
CA PRO A 856 8.34 -45.55 4.33
C PRO A 856 8.11 -44.27 3.51
N ILE A 857 8.71 -44.19 2.33
CA ILE A 857 8.70 -42.98 1.50
C ILE A 857 8.31 -43.31 0.06
N SER A 858 7.51 -42.42 -0.53
CA SER A 858 7.31 -42.31 -1.99
C SER A 858 7.71 -40.91 -2.45
N ILE A 859 8.50 -40.82 -3.53
CA ILE A 859 9.00 -39.55 -4.09
C ILE A 859 8.29 -39.31 -5.43
N TYR A 860 7.65 -38.16 -5.55
CA TYR A 860 6.98 -37.74 -6.78
C TYR A 860 7.77 -36.57 -7.36
N ARG A 861 8.22 -36.65 -8.61
CA ARG A 861 8.97 -35.60 -9.30
C ARG A 861 8.14 -35.05 -10.46
N PRO A 862 7.27 -34.05 -10.22
CA PRO A 862 6.57 -33.36 -11.30
C PRO A 862 7.52 -32.55 -12.20
N GLY A 863 7.19 -32.55 -13.49
CA GLY A 863 7.63 -31.56 -14.48
C GLY A 863 6.85 -30.26 -14.39
N ALA A 864 6.72 -29.54 -15.51
CA ALA A 864 5.94 -28.31 -15.53
C ALA A 864 4.44 -28.63 -15.43
N ILE A 865 3.80 -28.09 -14.38
CA ILE A 865 2.39 -28.30 -14.10
C ILE A 865 1.59 -27.16 -14.72
N SER A 866 0.74 -27.49 -15.69
CA SER A 866 -0.16 -26.57 -16.37
C SER A 866 -1.55 -26.51 -15.71
N GLY A 867 -2.47 -25.75 -16.30
CA GLY A 867 -3.84 -25.61 -15.81
C GLY A 867 -4.62 -26.92 -15.76
N HIS A 868 -5.79 -26.88 -15.13
CA HIS A 868 -6.69 -28.03 -15.07
C HIS A 868 -7.25 -28.37 -16.45
N SER A 869 -7.17 -29.63 -16.88
CA SER A 869 -7.45 -30.05 -18.27
C SER A 869 -8.89 -29.80 -18.75
N GLN A 870 -9.85 -29.79 -17.83
CA GLN A 870 -11.27 -29.54 -18.11
C GLN A 870 -11.75 -28.10 -17.81
N THR A 871 -11.38 -27.54 -16.65
CA THR A 871 -11.87 -26.21 -16.21
C THR A 871 -10.99 -25.06 -16.68
N GLY A 872 -9.73 -25.34 -17.04
CA GLY A 872 -8.72 -24.36 -17.43
C GLY A 872 -8.15 -23.52 -16.29
N VAL A 873 -8.54 -23.79 -15.04
CA VAL A 873 -8.04 -23.08 -13.85
C VAL A 873 -6.51 -23.12 -13.80
N PHE A 874 -5.89 -21.96 -13.60
CA PHE A 874 -4.45 -21.76 -13.70
C PHE A 874 -3.85 -21.14 -12.44
N ASN A 875 -2.56 -21.39 -12.22
CA ASN A 875 -1.75 -20.56 -11.34
C ASN A 875 -1.38 -19.26 -12.07
N SER A 876 -1.78 -18.11 -11.55
CA SER A 876 -1.51 -16.78 -12.14
C SER A 876 -0.03 -16.40 -12.17
N ASN A 877 0.82 -17.16 -11.47
CA ASN A 877 2.27 -16.98 -11.49
C ASN A 877 2.99 -17.98 -12.40
N ASP A 878 2.27 -18.87 -13.09
CA ASP A 878 2.85 -19.92 -13.93
C ASP A 878 3.49 -19.39 -15.23
N PHE A 879 4.51 -20.11 -15.70
CA PHE A 879 5.22 -19.81 -16.95
C PHE A 879 4.28 -19.79 -18.17
N LEU A 880 3.45 -20.82 -18.37
CA LEU A 880 2.59 -20.92 -19.54
C LEU A 880 1.54 -19.83 -19.55
N TYR A 881 0.96 -19.53 -18.37
CA TYR A 881 0.03 -18.42 -18.18
C TYR A 881 0.66 -17.07 -18.58
N LYS A 882 1.86 -16.77 -18.06
CA LYS A 882 2.57 -15.52 -18.36
C LYS A 882 3.04 -15.43 -19.81
N LEU A 883 3.44 -16.55 -20.41
CA LEU A 883 3.79 -16.65 -21.82
C LEU A 883 2.58 -16.31 -22.71
N ILE A 884 1.41 -16.88 -22.42
CA ILE A 884 0.18 -16.61 -23.16
C ILE A 884 -0.21 -15.14 -23.06
N GLN A 885 -0.37 -14.63 -21.83
CA GLN A 885 -0.79 -13.23 -21.61
C GLN A 885 0.21 -12.26 -22.22
N GLY A 886 1.49 -12.54 -22.03
CA GLY A 886 2.58 -11.72 -22.50
C GLY A 886 2.72 -11.66 -24.01
N CYS A 887 2.62 -12.79 -24.71
CA CYS A 887 2.67 -12.81 -26.18
C CYS A 887 1.45 -12.10 -26.79
N ILE A 888 0.27 -12.20 -26.17
CA ILE A 888 -0.92 -11.45 -26.60
C ILE A 888 -0.68 -9.94 -26.44
N GLN A 889 -0.20 -9.51 -25.28
CA GLN A 889 0.05 -8.08 -25.00
C GLN A 889 1.17 -7.49 -25.87
N LEU A 890 2.22 -8.26 -26.13
CA LEU A 890 3.34 -7.84 -26.96
C LEU A 890 2.99 -7.84 -28.47
N GLY A 891 1.99 -8.60 -28.90
CA GLY A 891 1.67 -8.78 -30.32
C GLY A 891 2.69 -9.62 -31.09
N TYR A 892 3.68 -10.19 -30.39
CA TYR A 892 4.74 -11.01 -30.98
C TYR A 892 4.99 -12.30 -30.20
N VAL A 893 5.28 -13.36 -30.95
CA VAL A 893 5.70 -14.67 -30.43
C VAL A 893 7.12 -14.99 -30.92
N PRO A 894 7.95 -15.72 -30.15
CA PRO A 894 9.26 -16.12 -30.62
C PRO A 894 9.13 -17.12 -31.77
N ALA A 895 9.84 -16.85 -32.87
CA ALA A 895 10.04 -17.76 -33.98
C ALA A 895 11.11 -18.79 -33.60
N GLY A 896 10.84 -20.06 -33.90
CA GLY A 896 11.63 -21.21 -33.46
C GLY A 896 10.80 -22.15 -32.60
N GLU A 897 11.30 -23.37 -32.40
CA GLU A 897 10.61 -24.38 -31.60
C GLU A 897 11.10 -24.36 -30.15
N MET A 898 10.17 -24.12 -29.22
CA MET A 898 10.36 -24.39 -27.80
C MET A 898 9.55 -25.62 -27.44
N GLN A 899 10.19 -26.63 -26.83
CA GLN A 899 9.46 -27.80 -26.36
C GLN A 899 8.61 -27.44 -25.12
N LEU A 900 7.33 -27.77 -25.19
CA LEU A 900 6.37 -27.68 -24.10
C LEU A 900 6.14 -29.09 -23.55
N ASN A 901 6.78 -29.40 -22.42
CA ASN A 901 6.52 -30.61 -21.63
C ASN A 901 5.65 -30.23 -20.42
N LEU A 902 4.33 -30.32 -20.58
CA LEU A 902 3.35 -29.82 -19.64
C LEU A 902 2.41 -30.95 -19.20
N LEU A 903 2.11 -31.03 -17.91
CA LEU A 903 1.05 -31.90 -17.39
C LEU A 903 -0.04 -31.09 -16.69
N PRO A 904 -1.33 -31.35 -16.98
CA PRO A 904 -2.42 -30.73 -16.25
C PRO A 904 -2.42 -31.09 -14.75
N VAL A 905 -2.76 -30.11 -13.90
CA VAL A 905 -2.73 -30.27 -12.43
C VAL A 905 -3.66 -31.37 -11.91
N ASP A 906 -4.77 -31.63 -12.59
CA ASP A 906 -5.71 -32.71 -12.29
C ASP A 906 -5.09 -34.09 -12.50
N TYR A 907 -4.36 -34.30 -13.61
CA TYR A 907 -3.61 -35.54 -13.79
C TYR A 907 -2.55 -35.73 -12.71
N VAL A 908 -1.77 -34.68 -12.41
CA VAL A 908 -0.67 -34.75 -11.43
C VAL A 908 -1.22 -35.08 -10.03
N SER A 909 -2.28 -34.40 -9.60
CA SER A 909 -2.89 -34.63 -8.29
C SER A 909 -3.55 -36.00 -8.17
N GLN A 910 -4.30 -36.45 -9.19
CA GLN A 910 -4.90 -37.79 -9.24
C GLN A 910 -3.84 -38.88 -9.21
N ALA A 911 -2.78 -38.74 -10.01
CA ALA A 911 -1.68 -39.69 -10.05
C ALA A 911 -1.00 -39.82 -8.69
N ILE A 912 -0.68 -38.70 -8.02
CA ILE A 912 -0.03 -38.74 -6.70
C ILE A 912 -0.89 -39.48 -5.68
N VAL A 913 -2.18 -39.16 -5.58
CA VAL A 913 -3.11 -39.79 -4.61
C VAL A 913 -3.37 -41.25 -4.95
N TYR A 914 -3.46 -41.61 -6.23
CA TYR A 914 -3.60 -43.02 -6.62
C TYR A 914 -2.34 -43.83 -6.28
N LEU A 915 -1.17 -43.31 -6.64
CA LEU A 915 0.12 -43.95 -6.40
C LEU A 915 0.43 -44.10 -4.91
N SER A 916 0.05 -43.13 -4.09
CA SER A 916 0.24 -43.18 -2.64
C SER A 916 -0.55 -44.31 -1.99
N GLN A 917 -1.80 -44.53 -2.41
CA GLN A 917 -2.67 -45.60 -1.90
C GLN A 917 -2.20 -47.00 -2.30
N HIS A 918 -1.45 -47.12 -3.39
CA HIS A 918 -0.98 -48.39 -3.90
C HIS A 918 0.52 -48.62 -3.64
N SER A 919 1.20 -47.73 -2.91
CA SER A 919 2.65 -47.81 -2.67
C SER A 919 3.06 -49.13 -2.00
N GLN A 920 4.08 -49.80 -2.55
CA GLN A 920 4.67 -51.01 -1.97
C GLN A 920 6.04 -50.64 -1.40
N TYR A 921 6.08 -50.33 -0.10
CA TYR A 921 7.26 -49.80 0.59
C TYR A 921 8.43 -50.79 0.76
N SER A 922 8.27 -52.05 0.33
CA SER A 922 9.22 -53.15 0.54
C SER A 922 10.35 -53.27 -0.48
N GLN A 923 10.42 -52.41 -1.51
CA GLN A 923 11.51 -52.40 -2.50
C GLN A 923 11.98 -50.96 -2.79
N SER A 924 13.24 -50.67 -2.49
CA SER A 924 13.80 -49.31 -2.34
C SER A 924 13.79 -48.42 -3.60
N ASN A 925 13.60 -48.98 -4.81
CA ASN A 925 13.63 -48.20 -6.06
C ASN A 925 12.28 -48.12 -6.81
N HIS A 926 11.19 -48.70 -6.29
CA HIS A 926 9.89 -48.77 -7.00
C HIS A 926 8.88 -47.67 -6.59
N SER A 927 9.26 -46.78 -5.68
CA SER A 927 8.38 -45.73 -5.14
C SER A 927 8.81 -44.31 -5.54
N ILE A 928 9.60 -44.19 -6.62
CA ILE A 928 9.97 -42.91 -7.23
C ILE A 928 9.24 -42.80 -8.57
N PHE A 929 8.59 -41.65 -8.79
CA PHE A 929 7.69 -41.41 -9.92
C PHE A 929 8.02 -40.08 -10.60
N HIS A 930 8.35 -40.10 -11.89
CA HIS A 930 8.45 -38.90 -12.70
C HIS A 930 7.09 -38.59 -13.31
N LEU A 931 6.48 -37.49 -12.86
CA LEU A 931 5.21 -37.02 -13.40
C LEU A 931 5.53 -36.01 -14.49
N VAL A 932 5.84 -36.53 -15.70
CA VAL A 932 6.15 -35.77 -16.93
C VAL A 932 5.29 -36.27 -18.09
N HIS A 933 5.10 -35.44 -19.12
CA HIS A 933 4.37 -35.89 -20.29
C HIS A 933 5.31 -36.69 -21.22
N PRO A 934 4.96 -37.92 -21.65
CA PRO A 934 5.85 -38.77 -22.45
C PRO A 934 6.04 -38.27 -23.89
N GLN A 935 5.22 -37.32 -24.33
CA GLN A 935 5.25 -36.74 -25.68
C GLN A 935 5.21 -35.20 -25.60
N PRO A 936 6.34 -34.50 -25.37
CA PRO A 936 6.37 -33.04 -25.41
C PRO A 936 5.98 -32.54 -26.81
N VAL A 937 5.45 -31.31 -26.89
CA VAL A 937 5.02 -30.71 -28.17
C VAL A 937 5.72 -29.39 -28.44
N SER A 938 5.79 -29.00 -29.71
CA SER A 938 6.32 -27.69 -30.11
C SER A 938 5.40 -26.55 -29.66
N SER A 939 5.98 -25.43 -29.23
CA SER A 939 5.26 -24.19 -28.91
C SER A 939 4.48 -23.61 -30.08
N SER A 940 4.76 -24.05 -31.31
CA SER A 940 4.00 -23.71 -32.52
C SER A 940 2.51 -24.02 -32.36
N VAL A 941 2.15 -25.13 -31.71
CA VAL A 941 0.76 -25.54 -31.45
C VAL A 941 0.04 -24.48 -30.61
N LEU A 942 0.69 -23.94 -29.57
CA LEU A 942 0.14 -22.88 -28.74
C LEU A 942 -0.08 -21.59 -29.55
N PHE A 943 0.92 -21.20 -30.34
CA PHE A 943 0.88 -19.95 -31.11
C PHE A 943 -0.08 -20.02 -32.30
N GLU A 944 -0.34 -21.20 -32.85
CA GLU A 944 -1.40 -21.43 -33.82
C GLU A 944 -2.79 -21.34 -33.19
N VAL A 945 -2.96 -21.83 -31.96
CA VAL A 945 -4.20 -21.65 -31.19
C VAL A 945 -4.45 -20.16 -30.93
N LEU A 946 -3.43 -19.39 -30.56
CA LEU A 946 -3.57 -17.92 -30.41
C LEU A 946 -4.12 -17.26 -31.69
N ARG A 947 -3.49 -17.55 -32.83
CA ARG A 947 -3.87 -16.98 -34.12
C ARG A 947 -5.26 -17.41 -34.57
N SER A 948 -5.59 -18.69 -34.44
CA SER A 948 -6.92 -19.23 -34.81
C SER A 948 -8.06 -18.73 -33.92
N ASN A 949 -7.76 -18.18 -32.75
CA ASN A 949 -8.72 -17.49 -31.88
C ASN A 949 -8.73 -15.97 -32.10
N GLY A 950 -8.12 -15.44 -33.17
CA GLY A 950 -8.25 -14.04 -33.58
C GLY A 950 -7.25 -13.06 -32.95
N TYR A 951 -6.24 -13.55 -32.21
CA TYR A 951 -5.17 -12.67 -31.71
C TYR A 951 -4.14 -12.37 -32.82
N ALA A 952 -3.87 -11.08 -33.02
CA ALA A 952 -2.88 -10.59 -33.98
C ALA A 952 -1.45 -10.73 -33.43
N VAL A 953 -0.97 -11.98 -33.30
CA VAL A 953 0.41 -12.28 -32.87
C VAL A 953 1.28 -12.67 -34.06
N GLN A 954 2.40 -11.96 -34.25
CA GLN A 954 3.35 -12.22 -35.34
C GLN A 954 4.60 -12.94 -34.85
N PRO A 955 5.16 -13.90 -35.61
CA PRO A 955 6.42 -14.53 -35.25
C PRO A 955 7.59 -13.55 -35.45
N LEU A 956 8.50 -13.49 -34.48
CA LEU A 956 9.77 -12.74 -34.56
C LEU A 956 10.97 -13.64 -34.27
N PRO A 957 12.10 -13.49 -34.98
CA PRO A 957 13.33 -14.20 -34.64
C PRO A 957 13.62 -14.12 -33.13
N TYR A 958 13.96 -15.25 -32.51
CA TYR A 958 14.10 -15.36 -31.06
C TYR A 958 14.95 -14.25 -30.43
N ASP A 959 16.09 -13.91 -31.04
CA ASP A 959 16.98 -12.86 -30.55
C ASP A 959 16.31 -11.47 -30.59
N GLN A 960 15.52 -11.18 -31.62
CA GLN A 960 14.77 -9.92 -31.72
C GLN A 960 13.62 -9.89 -30.71
N TRP A 961 12.89 -10.99 -30.57
CA TRP A 961 11.86 -11.14 -29.54
C TRP A 961 12.46 -10.98 -28.14
N ARG A 962 13.67 -11.51 -27.91
CA ARG A 962 14.41 -11.38 -26.64
C ARG A 962 14.86 -9.95 -26.38
N THR A 963 15.31 -9.22 -27.40
CA THR A 963 15.61 -7.78 -27.26
C THR A 963 14.38 -6.99 -26.83
N LEU A 964 13.21 -7.27 -27.42
CA LEU A 964 11.95 -6.66 -27.00
C LEU A 964 11.62 -6.98 -25.53
N LEU A 965 11.90 -8.19 -25.04
CA LEU A 965 11.76 -8.51 -23.62
C LEU A 965 12.66 -7.66 -22.71
N VAL A 966 13.88 -7.36 -23.16
CA VAL A 966 14.84 -6.51 -22.42
C VAL A 966 14.38 -5.04 -22.46
N GLU A 967 13.79 -4.58 -23.55
CA GLU A 967 13.21 -3.23 -23.64
C GLU A 967 11.94 -3.09 -22.78
N ILE A 968 11.09 -4.12 -22.75
CA ILE A 968 9.95 -4.23 -21.84
C ILE A 968 10.42 -4.11 -20.38
N ALA A 969 11.54 -4.76 -20.02
CA ALA A 969 12.11 -4.67 -18.67
C ALA A 969 12.47 -3.23 -18.25
N GLN A 970 12.76 -2.35 -19.22
CA GLN A 970 13.14 -0.95 -18.97
C GLN A 970 11.93 -0.01 -18.95
N THR A 971 10.87 -0.35 -19.69
CA THR A 971 9.76 0.57 -19.99
C THR A 971 8.43 0.17 -19.37
N SER A 972 8.20 -1.13 -19.16
CA SER A 972 6.93 -1.72 -18.71
C SER A 972 7.18 -2.90 -17.75
N PRO A 973 7.65 -2.66 -16.51
CA PRO A 973 8.01 -3.73 -15.56
C PRO A 973 6.83 -4.62 -15.14
N ASP A 974 5.59 -4.16 -15.32
CA ASP A 974 4.37 -4.93 -15.02
C ASP A 974 3.97 -5.91 -16.14
N HIS A 975 4.69 -5.93 -17.26
CA HIS A 975 4.40 -6.82 -18.38
C HIS A 975 4.64 -8.31 -17.98
N PRO A 976 3.72 -9.25 -18.29
CA PRO A 976 3.81 -10.64 -17.84
C PRO A 976 5.11 -11.35 -18.22
N LEU A 977 5.66 -11.07 -19.41
CA LEU A 977 6.91 -11.67 -19.88
C LEU A 977 8.14 -11.23 -19.08
N TYR A 978 8.10 -10.07 -18.41
CA TYR A 978 9.23 -9.57 -17.64
C TYR A 978 9.62 -10.56 -16.52
N SER A 979 8.63 -10.99 -15.74
CA SER A 979 8.84 -11.90 -14.60
C SER A 979 9.30 -13.33 -14.99
N ILE A 980 9.19 -13.71 -16.26
CA ILE A 980 9.69 -14.99 -16.80
C ILE A 980 10.88 -14.81 -17.74
N MET A 981 11.36 -13.58 -17.94
CA MET A 981 12.54 -13.27 -18.75
C MET A 981 13.77 -14.12 -18.36
N PRO A 982 14.09 -14.35 -17.07
CA PRO A 982 15.24 -15.18 -16.70
C PRO A 982 15.16 -16.64 -17.14
N LEU A 983 13.97 -17.13 -17.52
CA LEU A 983 13.74 -18.51 -17.98
C LEU A 983 14.09 -18.72 -19.46
N PHE A 984 14.29 -17.64 -20.22
CA PHE A 984 14.74 -17.74 -21.62
C PHE A 984 16.24 -17.48 -21.73
N SER A 985 16.92 -18.22 -22.62
CA SER A 985 18.36 -18.07 -22.90
C SER A 985 18.73 -16.69 -23.45
N THR A 986 19.99 -16.30 -23.25
CA THR A 986 20.51 -14.98 -23.66
C THR A 986 20.80 -14.85 -25.15
N SER A 987 20.83 -15.95 -25.92
CA SER A 987 20.85 -15.91 -27.40
C SER A 987 20.31 -17.19 -28.04
N HIS A 988 19.85 -17.10 -29.28
CA HIS A 988 19.42 -18.23 -30.12
C HIS A 988 20.60 -19.14 -30.47
N ALA A 989 21.81 -18.58 -30.63
CA ALA A 989 23.04 -19.37 -30.78
C ALA A 989 23.31 -20.27 -29.56
N GLN A 990 22.94 -19.86 -28.34
CA GLN A 990 23.03 -20.71 -27.13
C GLN A 990 21.94 -21.78 -27.04
N LEU A 991 20.86 -21.68 -27.82
CA LEU A 991 19.86 -22.75 -28.01
C LEU A 991 20.33 -23.77 -29.07
N GLN A 992 21.17 -23.35 -30.02
CA GLN A 992 21.70 -24.18 -31.11
C GLN A 992 23.06 -24.83 -30.79
N VAL A 993 23.83 -24.32 -29.82
CA VAL A 993 25.05 -24.98 -29.33
C VAL A 993 24.66 -26.10 -28.39
N ASP A 994 24.65 -27.34 -28.88
CA ASP A 994 24.86 -28.63 -28.19
C ASP A 994 24.70 -28.62 -26.66
N ARG A 995 23.55 -28.13 -26.17
CA ARG A 995 23.22 -28.24 -24.75
C ARG A 995 22.70 -29.65 -24.53
N PRO A 996 23.21 -30.36 -23.51
CA PRO A 996 22.67 -31.64 -23.15
C PRO A 996 21.18 -31.49 -22.78
N VAL A 997 20.31 -32.25 -23.44
CA VAL A 997 18.88 -32.25 -23.17
C VAL A 997 18.58 -33.40 -22.22
N LEU A 998 18.00 -33.09 -21.05
CA LEU A 998 17.47 -34.12 -20.17
C LEU A 998 16.09 -34.53 -20.66
N GLU A 999 15.94 -35.80 -21.00
CA GLU A 999 14.66 -36.46 -21.11
C GLU A 999 14.41 -37.29 -19.86
N PHE A 1000 13.15 -37.45 -19.48
CA PHE A 1000 12.77 -38.11 -18.24
C PHE A 1000 11.90 -39.31 -18.58
N ASP A 1001 12.38 -40.51 -18.22
CA ASP A 1001 11.55 -41.70 -18.30
C ASP A 1001 10.44 -41.63 -17.24
N CYS A 1002 9.26 -42.12 -17.59
CA CYS A 1002 8.12 -42.21 -16.68
C CYS A 1002 7.47 -43.60 -16.70
N GLN A 1003 8.20 -44.63 -17.12
CA GLN A 1003 7.65 -45.97 -17.32
C GLN A 1003 7.16 -46.61 -16.02
N ASN A 1004 7.79 -46.36 -14.87
CA ASN A 1004 7.29 -46.81 -13.56
C ASN A 1004 5.93 -46.15 -13.25
N THR A 1005 5.83 -44.83 -13.46
CA THR A 1005 4.56 -44.09 -13.33
C THR A 1005 3.48 -44.68 -14.24
N LEU A 1006 3.77 -44.86 -15.53
CA LEU A 1006 2.81 -45.39 -16.50
C LEU A 1006 2.39 -46.84 -16.18
N ASN A 1007 3.35 -47.69 -15.80
CA ASN A 1007 3.07 -49.08 -15.42
C ASN A 1007 2.16 -49.14 -14.19
N ARG A 1008 2.37 -48.27 -13.21
CA ARG A 1008 1.56 -48.18 -12.00
C ARG A 1008 0.16 -47.62 -12.27
N LEU A 1009 0.01 -46.71 -13.21
CA LEU A 1009 -1.28 -46.12 -13.57
C LEU A 1009 -2.05 -46.95 -14.60
N LYS A 1010 -1.44 -47.98 -15.21
CA LYS A 1010 -2.02 -48.80 -16.29
C LYS A 1010 -3.41 -49.38 -15.98
N ASN A 1011 -3.69 -49.70 -14.72
CA ASN A 1011 -4.96 -50.28 -14.28
C ASN A 1011 -5.91 -49.24 -13.65
N SER A 1012 -5.62 -47.96 -13.81
CA SER A 1012 -6.46 -46.84 -13.35
C SER A 1012 -7.18 -46.19 -14.53
N SER A 1013 -8.16 -45.33 -14.25
CA SER A 1013 -8.77 -44.43 -15.25
C SER A 1013 -7.95 -43.17 -15.50
N ILE A 1014 -6.78 -43.03 -14.87
CA ILE A 1014 -5.96 -41.81 -14.91
C ILE A 1014 -5.07 -41.88 -16.15
N VAL A 1015 -5.36 -41.04 -17.13
CA VAL A 1015 -4.63 -40.94 -18.40
C VAL A 1015 -4.12 -39.52 -18.56
N TYR A 1016 -2.88 -39.37 -19.01
CA TYR A 1016 -2.33 -38.04 -19.28
C TYR A 1016 -3.07 -37.39 -20.47
N PRO A 1017 -3.56 -36.15 -20.34
CA PRO A 1017 -4.20 -35.44 -21.45
C PRO A 1017 -3.19 -35.08 -22.55
N SER A 1018 -3.56 -35.26 -23.82
CA SER A 1018 -2.71 -34.84 -24.93
C SER A 1018 -2.52 -33.32 -24.97
N ILE A 1019 -1.27 -32.86 -25.14
CA ILE A 1019 -0.96 -31.44 -25.31
C ILE A 1019 -1.31 -31.00 -26.74
N ASN A 1020 -2.56 -30.62 -26.96
CA ASN A 1020 -3.08 -30.28 -28.28
C ASN A 1020 -3.87 -28.96 -28.29
N ALA A 1021 -4.38 -28.59 -29.46
CA ALA A 1021 -5.18 -27.37 -29.63
C ALA A 1021 -6.42 -27.34 -28.71
N GLN A 1022 -7.03 -28.48 -28.41
CA GLN A 1022 -8.20 -28.55 -27.54
C GLN A 1022 -7.85 -28.22 -26.09
N LEU A 1023 -6.74 -28.77 -25.58
CA LEU A 1023 -6.26 -28.46 -24.23
C LEU A 1023 -5.94 -26.96 -24.09
N PHE A 1024 -5.22 -26.39 -25.06
CA PHE A 1024 -4.94 -24.96 -25.05
C PHE A 1024 -6.22 -24.12 -25.13
N LYS A 1025 -7.22 -24.50 -25.94
CA LYS A 1025 -8.52 -23.81 -25.97
C LYS A 1025 -9.23 -23.81 -24.61
N VAL A 1026 -9.15 -24.90 -23.84
CA VAL A 1026 -9.68 -24.92 -22.47
C VAL A 1026 -9.00 -23.85 -21.61
N TYR A 1027 -7.67 -23.74 -21.70
CA TYR A 1027 -6.91 -22.72 -20.97
C TYR A 1027 -7.32 -21.32 -21.43
N PHE A 1028 -7.36 -21.05 -22.73
CA PHE A 1028 -7.79 -19.78 -23.30
C PHE A 1028 -9.19 -19.35 -22.85
N ASN A 1029 -10.15 -20.26 -22.89
CA ASN A 1029 -11.53 -19.98 -22.49
C ASN A 1029 -11.63 -19.60 -21.01
N TYR A 1030 -10.84 -20.25 -20.15
CA TYR A 1030 -10.74 -19.85 -18.75
C TYR A 1030 -10.17 -18.44 -18.61
N LEU A 1031 -9.07 -18.13 -19.30
CA LEU A 1031 -8.44 -16.80 -19.26
C LEU A 1031 -9.38 -15.69 -19.74
N LEU A 1032 -10.14 -15.94 -20.81
CA LEU A 1032 -11.17 -15.02 -21.32
C LEU A 1032 -12.30 -14.83 -20.30
N LYS A 1033 -12.84 -15.92 -19.75
CA LYS A 1033 -13.96 -15.86 -18.78
C LYS A 1033 -13.60 -15.10 -17.50
N GLN A 1034 -12.32 -15.11 -17.12
CA GLN A 1034 -11.80 -14.41 -15.95
C GLN A 1034 -11.28 -12.99 -16.26
N ASN A 1035 -11.47 -12.49 -17.49
CA ASN A 1035 -10.90 -11.23 -18.00
C ASN A 1035 -9.38 -11.08 -17.78
N LEU A 1036 -8.64 -12.19 -17.86
CA LEU A 1036 -7.17 -12.21 -17.70
C LEU A 1036 -6.44 -11.94 -19.03
N ILE A 1037 -7.12 -12.13 -20.15
CA ILE A 1037 -6.71 -11.73 -21.50
C ILE A 1037 -7.88 -11.01 -22.18
N GLN A 1038 -7.60 -10.05 -23.06
CA GLN A 1038 -8.63 -9.29 -23.78
C GLN A 1038 -9.31 -10.15 -24.84
N SER A 1039 -10.59 -9.88 -25.14
CA SER A 1039 -11.25 -10.48 -26.30
C SER A 1039 -10.59 -10.01 -27.60
N PRO A 1040 -10.42 -10.90 -28.61
CA PRO A 1040 -9.85 -10.51 -29.91
C PRO A 1040 -10.71 -9.42 -30.54
N SER A 1041 -10.07 -8.35 -31.04
CA SER A 1041 -10.73 -7.29 -31.78
C SER A 1041 -11.31 -7.85 -33.07
N VAL A 1042 -12.62 -7.68 -33.29
CA VAL A 1042 -13.25 -8.01 -34.57
C VAL A 1042 -12.56 -7.15 -35.64
N PRO A 1043 -12.05 -7.74 -36.74
CA PRO A 1043 -11.45 -6.95 -37.80
C PRO A 1043 -12.48 -5.94 -38.31
N GLN A 1044 -12.16 -4.65 -38.24
CA GLN A 1044 -12.89 -3.65 -39.01
C GLN A 1044 -12.76 -4.04 -40.48
N SER A 1045 -13.84 -4.54 -41.06
CA SER A 1045 -13.97 -4.69 -42.50
C SER A 1045 -13.74 -3.33 -43.14
N ILE A 1046 -12.71 -3.26 -43.97
CA ILE A 1046 -12.35 -2.12 -44.81
C ILE A 1046 -13.59 -1.69 -45.61
N VAL A 1047 -14.04 -0.46 -45.40
CA VAL A 1047 -14.86 0.33 -46.33
C VAL A 1047 -14.22 1.71 -46.45
#